data_AF-F3ACP5-F1
#
_entry.id   AF-F3ACP5-F1
#
_cell.length_a   1.000
_cell.length_b   1.000
_cell.length_c   1.000
_cell.angle_alpha   90.00
_cell.angle_beta   90.00
_cell.angle_gamma   90.00
#
_symmetry.space_group_name_H-M   'P 1'
#
loop_
_entity.id
_entity.type
_entity.pdbx_description
1 polymer ?
#
loop_
_entity_poly.entity_id
_entity_poly.type
_entity_poly.pdbx_seq_one_letter_code
_entity_poly.pdbx_strand_id
1 'polypeptide(L)'
;MATYIADRYRLKKKDIGGGNMASIHLCADTDIDDDAVDSSVIVKMFNKPNIGDEDLQKQIFNREVEALDKLNHKNIVRIFDRGYDEGFKAFFIVLEYIQGENFKEAFGEICRFDYAQKLELMEQVVEGIEYLHKKNIVHRDLKPSNLMLDKDGIVKIIDFGISRLQDTFYSDYTLAAFATKNYSSPEQMAGKTITYQSDIYSLGLIFYEIFTCTNITTREAMDVSVLPLGMQNILVKMTKEEPGLRYGTITELKRDIEKERNLLIQERYICLGFTNNVTRKLAASGYIEKEETTLALMALEEEYAGKCYMWPAKNQDGQFEGSFELYGQRFISILKINQRDDKRFTVTSIKFVQADRLMIQKELAYEIPYAVQVGRGVRVHYRAEVNAQILSEEVLNHEINIISQRSEDMHQKDITGKWKYILELEKKKISQEKSILSYHNLRINEEDASLEIEINTDRAYELNYTVDDMLQMTTRKNIHHYLDVGHMREFSNGHMIIDLTPQVDCSNIASSGEISISMRMAEIALDRQRKALKSIQYKENVNPEISEIIFNPSVATSKNNLMLIEDDCKSKEIDRSKLISLEKALSADNMFLLQGPPGTGKTTFISELVYQILNGNDKYRGNPDAKILIASQSHVAVDHSLAKIKKLIPDIKMIRIGILDKLAESSREYTLDIFCREWTQMVIENCKAALARYKQEIGIDESLQEKNGIITEIDSITQEIEDLIDELNKVETELEKVNILDSKWQFVNDKIATMKQTVSIKTAGVTEEHLSQIIDEFTASLSGLNDKLAAVIDESIALAEQKIQLQEQYVAINDELCIKGREVNEWKELLGVSSNEEYVQVKSDIQMALKENKKKYAKYSKIESLCKEWQKRVAQGDGLLQESIADSTLVGATCLGIASLSATVESNFDWVIVDEAGKATPPEILVPICLGRKVVLVGDHKQLPPVVDEALLKLQDKERISINKEDLELSLFEYLERNLNDDCKSILDEQYRMNPVIGDLISKLFYESKLISKTSRKEKTIPLKMYESKPLVWLSTTSRSDRKEEPIADSYRNPCEAKLIFDQLLEIDKELGELKLKKETAIIAGYRGQRDLLTRLYESNYKARFYNMTVEINTVDAFQGRETDIVFYSVVRSNDNGNLGFLKDVRRLNVAFSRARELLVVVGDHQCAQRRLDINGQENPFVGIIKFIRDNSDDCMLKEV
;
A
#
# COMPACT_ATOMS: atom_id res chain seq x y z
N MET A 1 -45.64 -28.07 -17.37
CA MET A 1 -44.77 -26.88 -17.40
C MET A 1 -43.50 -27.25 -16.65
N ALA A 2 -42.32 -26.90 -17.17
CA ALA A 2 -41.08 -27.04 -16.43
C ALA A 2 -41.09 -26.05 -15.26
N THR A 3 -40.65 -26.50 -14.08
CA THR A 3 -40.53 -25.63 -12.89
C THR A 3 -39.15 -25.00 -12.90
N TYR A 4 -39.09 -23.69 -12.69
CA TYR A 4 -37.86 -22.90 -12.64
C TYR A 4 -37.70 -22.29 -11.26
N ILE A 5 -36.46 -22.15 -10.80
CA ILE A 5 -36.07 -21.38 -9.62
C ILE A 5 -35.30 -20.16 -10.12
N ALA A 6 -35.65 -18.98 -9.61
CA ALA A 6 -35.14 -17.66 -10.00
C ALA A 6 -35.19 -17.41 -11.52
N ASP A 7 -36.23 -17.94 -12.18
CA ASP A 7 -36.45 -17.89 -13.63
C ASP A 7 -35.30 -18.43 -14.52
N ARG A 8 -34.28 -19.07 -13.91
CA ARG A 8 -33.05 -19.53 -14.57
C ARG A 8 -32.78 -21.02 -14.34
N TYR A 9 -32.92 -21.49 -13.11
CA TYR A 9 -32.53 -22.86 -12.77
C TYR A 9 -33.69 -23.82 -13.02
N ARG A 10 -33.65 -24.54 -14.13
CA ARG A 10 -34.69 -25.51 -14.51
C ARG A 10 -34.56 -26.78 -13.66
N LEU A 11 -35.60 -27.10 -12.89
CA LEU A 11 -35.62 -28.25 -12.01
C LEU A 11 -35.52 -29.58 -12.79
N LYS A 12 -34.42 -30.34 -12.60
CA LYS A 12 -34.24 -31.70 -13.15
C LYS A 12 -34.77 -32.76 -12.18
N LYS A 13 -34.47 -32.64 -10.88
CA LYS A 13 -34.91 -33.57 -9.84
C LYS A 13 -35.15 -32.84 -8.52
N LYS A 14 -36.34 -33.03 -7.96
CA LYS A 14 -36.76 -32.42 -6.68
C LYS A 14 -36.28 -33.27 -5.49
N ASP A 15 -36.00 -32.60 -4.37
CA ASP A 15 -35.73 -33.19 -3.05
C ASP A 15 -34.72 -34.35 -3.08
N ILE A 16 -33.57 -34.12 -3.72
CA ILE A 16 -32.50 -35.11 -3.84
C ILE A 16 -31.66 -35.28 -2.57
N GLY A 17 -31.95 -34.46 -1.56
CA GLY A 17 -31.32 -34.42 -0.26
C GLY A 17 -31.91 -33.26 0.54
N GLY A 18 -31.67 -33.22 1.86
CA GLY A 18 -32.06 -32.07 2.68
C GLY A 18 -32.29 -32.41 4.14
N GLY A 19 -31.40 -31.93 5.02
CA GLY A 19 -31.56 -31.96 6.48
C GLY A 19 -32.73 -31.10 6.96
N ASN A 20 -32.93 -30.94 8.27
CA ASN A 20 -34.11 -30.25 8.83
C ASN A 20 -34.29 -28.77 8.39
N MET A 21 -33.31 -28.14 7.73
CA MET A 21 -33.25 -26.69 7.48
C MET A 21 -33.47 -26.25 6.03
N ALA A 22 -33.21 -27.11 5.03
CA ALA A 22 -33.29 -26.75 3.61
C ALA A 22 -33.74 -27.94 2.76
N SER A 23 -34.28 -27.66 1.57
CA SER A 23 -34.48 -28.66 0.51
C SER A 23 -33.39 -28.51 -0.55
N ILE A 24 -32.91 -29.64 -1.08
CA ILE A 24 -31.85 -29.67 -2.10
C ILE A 24 -32.44 -30.20 -3.40
N HIS A 25 -32.15 -29.51 -4.49
CA HIS A 25 -32.69 -29.76 -5.82
C HIS A 25 -31.57 -29.87 -6.84
N LEU A 26 -31.68 -30.79 -7.80
CA LEU A 26 -30.81 -30.84 -8.97
C LEU A 26 -31.47 -30.02 -10.08
N CYS A 27 -30.76 -29.05 -10.62
CA CYS A 27 -31.23 -28.15 -11.67
C CYS A 27 -30.29 -28.15 -12.88
N ALA A 28 -30.82 -27.70 -14.02
CA ALA A 28 -30.03 -27.27 -15.17
C ALA A 28 -29.95 -25.74 -15.13
N ASP A 29 -28.75 -25.18 -15.25
CA ASP A 29 -28.59 -23.76 -15.54
C ASP A 29 -28.91 -23.51 -17.02
N THR A 30 -29.83 -22.59 -17.32
CA THR A 30 -30.23 -22.28 -18.70
C THR A 30 -29.40 -21.19 -19.37
N ASP A 31 -28.52 -20.50 -18.62
CA ASP A 31 -27.66 -19.44 -19.16
C ASP A 31 -26.31 -19.96 -19.68
N ILE A 32 -26.06 -21.26 -19.55
CA ILE A 32 -24.84 -21.94 -20.04
C ILE A 32 -25.14 -22.60 -21.39
N ASP A 33 -24.38 -22.24 -22.43
CA ASP A 33 -24.52 -22.76 -23.80
C ASP A 33 -24.47 -24.31 -23.84
N ASP A 34 -25.31 -24.91 -24.71
CA ASP A 34 -25.51 -26.37 -24.86
C ASP A 34 -24.22 -27.17 -25.22
N ASP A 35 -23.12 -26.50 -25.53
CA ASP A 35 -21.81 -27.10 -25.87
C ASP A 35 -20.91 -27.37 -24.64
N ALA A 36 -21.29 -26.93 -23.43
CA ALA A 36 -20.57 -27.24 -22.19
C ALA A 36 -20.94 -28.64 -21.64
N VAL A 37 -19.94 -29.40 -21.21
CA VAL A 37 -20.03 -30.86 -20.96
C VAL A 37 -20.98 -31.29 -19.83
N ASP A 38 -21.43 -30.39 -18.93
CA ASP A 38 -22.57 -30.64 -18.03
C ASP A 38 -23.11 -29.32 -17.41
N SER A 39 -24.34 -28.91 -17.69
CA SER A 39 -25.00 -27.72 -17.12
C SER A 39 -25.71 -27.97 -15.77
N SER A 40 -25.38 -29.08 -15.11
CA SER A 40 -26.03 -29.50 -13.85
C SER A 40 -25.50 -28.74 -12.64
N VAL A 41 -26.40 -28.22 -11.82
CA VAL A 41 -26.10 -27.51 -10.57
C VAL A 41 -26.99 -27.98 -9.42
N ILE A 42 -26.54 -27.81 -8.18
CA ILE A 42 -27.32 -28.06 -6.98
C ILE A 42 -27.91 -26.76 -6.48
N VAL A 43 -29.23 -26.69 -6.34
CA VAL A 43 -29.93 -25.55 -5.74
C VAL A 43 -30.43 -25.94 -4.36
N LYS A 44 -29.90 -25.30 -3.32
CA LYS A 44 -30.31 -25.45 -1.93
C LYS A 44 -31.28 -24.34 -1.56
N MET A 45 -32.53 -24.69 -1.27
CA MET A 45 -33.63 -23.79 -0.92
C MET A 45 -33.90 -23.79 0.58
N PHE A 46 -33.95 -22.63 1.22
CA PHE A 46 -34.20 -22.49 2.66
C PHE A 46 -35.70 -22.34 2.96
N ASN A 47 -36.49 -23.39 2.69
CA ASN A 47 -37.97 -23.33 2.60
C ASN A 47 -38.74 -24.32 3.50
N LYS A 48 -38.14 -24.89 4.57
CA LYS A 48 -38.80 -25.94 5.38
C LYS A 48 -39.82 -25.40 6.41
N PRO A 49 -40.96 -26.11 6.62
CA PRO A 49 -42.15 -25.60 7.33
C PRO A 49 -42.02 -25.40 8.86
N ASN A 50 -40.92 -25.84 9.48
CA ASN A 50 -40.69 -25.68 10.93
C ASN A 50 -39.83 -24.46 11.30
N ILE A 51 -39.36 -23.68 10.31
CA ILE A 51 -38.62 -22.43 10.50
C ILE A 51 -39.58 -21.30 10.08
N GLY A 52 -40.62 -21.06 10.88
CA GLY A 52 -41.67 -20.07 10.60
C GLY A 52 -41.26 -18.60 10.75
N ASP A 53 -39.96 -18.33 10.80
CA ASP A 53 -39.37 -17.01 11.04
C ASP A 53 -38.41 -16.66 9.88
N GLU A 54 -38.82 -15.72 9.03
CA GLU A 54 -38.04 -15.25 7.88
C GLU A 54 -36.67 -14.68 8.31
N ASP A 55 -36.58 -14.10 9.51
CA ASP A 55 -35.30 -13.57 10.03
C ASP A 55 -34.31 -14.70 10.34
N LEU A 56 -34.80 -15.83 10.86
CA LEU A 56 -33.96 -17.00 11.12
C LEU A 56 -33.50 -17.66 9.82
N GLN A 57 -34.37 -17.74 8.80
CA GLN A 57 -34.00 -18.26 7.48
C GLN A 57 -32.92 -17.38 6.83
N LYS A 58 -33.08 -16.07 6.90
CA LYS A 58 -32.11 -15.08 6.39
C LYS A 58 -30.77 -15.17 7.11
N GLN A 59 -30.78 -15.37 8.44
CA GLN A 59 -29.54 -15.54 9.22
C GLN A 59 -28.79 -16.82 8.84
N ILE A 60 -29.49 -17.95 8.65
CA ILE A 60 -28.86 -19.22 8.25
C ILE A 60 -28.28 -19.11 6.83
N PHE A 61 -29.06 -18.56 5.90
CA PHE A 61 -28.62 -18.28 4.53
C PHE A 61 -27.36 -17.41 4.51
N ASN A 62 -27.37 -16.26 5.19
CA ASN A 62 -26.23 -15.35 5.22
C ASN A 62 -24.98 -16.01 5.79
N ARG A 63 -25.10 -16.85 6.83
CA ARG A 63 -23.96 -17.57 7.41
C ARG A 63 -23.35 -18.57 6.43
N GLU A 64 -24.18 -19.38 5.77
CA GLU A 64 -23.71 -20.37 4.82
C GLU A 64 -23.05 -19.70 3.60
N VAL A 65 -23.62 -18.59 3.14
CA VAL A 65 -23.05 -17.75 2.11
C VAL A 65 -21.72 -17.13 2.54
N GLU A 66 -21.65 -16.49 3.72
CA GLU A 66 -20.42 -15.85 4.22
C GLU A 66 -19.27 -16.85 4.39
N ALA A 67 -19.61 -18.08 4.81
CA ALA A 67 -18.64 -19.16 4.90
C ALA A 67 -18.14 -19.56 3.52
N LEU A 68 -19.02 -19.77 2.53
CA LEU A 68 -18.66 -20.29 1.20
C LEU A 68 -18.06 -19.25 0.23
N ASP A 69 -18.47 -17.99 0.30
CA ASP A 69 -18.08 -16.92 -0.66
C ASP A 69 -16.57 -16.60 -0.66
N LYS A 70 -15.87 -17.01 0.40
CA LYS A 70 -14.43 -16.80 0.60
C LYS A 70 -13.60 -18.07 0.38
N LEU A 71 -14.22 -19.17 -0.03
CA LEU A 71 -13.59 -20.48 -0.12
C LEU A 71 -13.42 -20.92 -1.57
N ASN A 72 -12.17 -21.21 -1.95
CA ASN A 72 -11.84 -21.85 -3.21
C ASN A 72 -10.77 -22.92 -2.96
N HIS A 73 -11.19 -24.18 -2.95
CA HIS A 73 -10.31 -25.32 -2.68
C HIS A 73 -10.87 -26.60 -3.31
N LYS A 74 -9.99 -27.49 -3.81
CA LYS A 74 -10.38 -28.73 -4.50
C LYS A 74 -11.28 -29.65 -3.63
N ASN A 75 -11.07 -29.66 -2.32
CA ASN A 75 -11.82 -30.49 -1.36
C ASN A 75 -13.00 -29.76 -0.68
N ILE A 76 -13.45 -28.63 -1.20
CA ILE A 76 -14.61 -27.89 -0.68
C ILE A 76 -15.58 -27.63 -1.83
N VAL A 77 -16.89 -27.73 -1.58
CA VAL A 77 -17.91 -27.42 -2.59
C VAL A 77 -17.86 -25.95 -2.99
N ARG A 78 -17.93 -25.68 -4.29
CA ARG A 78 -17.95 -24.30 -4.82
C ARG A 78 -19.38 -23.75 -4.85
N ILE A 79 -19.51 -22.48 -4.46
CA ILE A 79 -20.73 -21.68 -4.66
C ILE A 79 -20.67 -20.98 -6.03
N PHE A 80 -21.76 -21.05 -6.78
CA PHE A 80 -21.90 -20.39 -8.09
C PHE A 80 -22.80 -19.16 -8.04
N ASP A 81 -23.91 -19.24 -7.29
CA ASP A 81 -24.90 -18.16 -7.24
C ASP A 81 -25.68 -18.20 -5.91
N ARG A 82 -26.40 -17.13 -5.59
CA ARG A 82 -27.24 -16.98 -4.40
C ARG A 82 -28.34 -15.96 -4.64
N GLY A 83 -29.49 -16.13 -4.01
CA GLY A 83 -30.56 -15.15 -4.15
C GLY A 83 -31.78 -15.43 -3.27
N TYR A 84 -32.85 -14.71 -3.57
CA TYR A 84 -34.17 -14.93 -3.02
C TYR A 84 -35.14 -15.14 -4.18
N ASP A 85 -35.95 -16.19 -4.11
CA ASP A 85 -36.97 -16.48 -5.10
C ASP A 85 -38.34 -16.05 -4.56
N GLU A 86 -38.96 -15.06 -5.22
CA GLU A 86 -40.28 -14.51 -4.86
C GLU A 86 -41.42 -15.53 -5.02
N GLY A 87 -41.31 -16.44 -5.98
CA GLY A 87 -42.32 -17.47 -6.25
C GLY A 87 -42.36 -18.55 -5.16
N PHE A 88 -41.18 -18.96 -4.68
CA PHE A 88 -41.00 -19.93 -3.60
C PHE A 88 -40.92 -19.29 -2.21
N LYS A 89 -40.84 -17.96 -2.13
CA LYS A 89 -40.63 -17.17 -0.90
C LYS A 89 -39.48 -17.70 -0.04
N ALA A 90 -38.36 -17.99 -0.67
CA ALA A 90 -37.24 -18.63 0.00
C ALA A 90 -35.90 -18.17 -0.56
N PHE A 91 -34.92 -18.03 0.33
CA PHE A 91 -33.53 -17.87 -0.06
C PHE A 91 -33.02 -19.15 -0.72
N PHE A 92 -32.07 -19.00 -1.66
CA PHE A 92 -31.43 -20.12 -2.32
C PHE A 92 -29.93 -19.89 -2.52
N ILE A 93 -29.18 -20.98 -2.51
CA ILE A 93 -27.76 -21.02 -2.89
C ILE A 93 -27.60 -22.05 -4.01
N VAL A 94 -26.82 -21.70 -5.03
CA VAL A 94 -26.45 -22.58 -6.14
C VAL A 94 -25.03 -23.04 -5.93
N LEU A 95 -24.85 -24.36 -5.92
CA LEU A 95 -23.60 -25.05 -5.65
C LEU A 95 -23.21 -25.92 -6.85
N GLU A 96 -21.91 -26.20 -6.92
CA GLU A 96 -21.36 -27.24 -7.77
C GLU A 96 -22.12 -28.57 -7.63
N TYR A 97 -22.50 -29.17 -8.76
CA TYR A 97 -22.99 -30.54 -8.76
C TYR A 97 -21.81 -31.52 -8.75
N ILE A 98 -21.68 -32.24 -7.65
CA ILE A 98 -20.66 -33.28 -7.50
C ILE A 98 -21.27 -34.61 -7.95
N GLN A 99 -20.63 -35.28 -8.91
CA GLN A 99 -21.11 -36.56 -9.41
C GLN A 99 -20.52 -37.71 -8.58
N GLY A 100 -21.22 -38.12 -7.53
CA GLY A 100 -20.72 -39.13 -6.58
C GLY A 100 -21.69 -39.45 -5.46
N GLU A 101 -21.20 -40.17 -4.44
CA GLU A 101 -21.96 -40.55 -3.24
C GLU A 101 -21.32 -39.93 -1.99
N ASN A 102 -22.11 -39.63 -0.96
CA ASN A 102 -21.54 -39.21 0.32
C ASN A 102 -20.95 -40.40 1.10
N PHE A 103 -20.05 -40.17 2.06
CA PHE A 103 -19.38 -41.24 2.80
C PHE A 103 -20.34 -42.19 3.54
N LYS A 104 -21.54 -41.71 3.89
CA LYS A 104 -22.58 -42.55 4.51
C LYS A 104 -23.16 -43.56 3.50
N GLU A 105 -23.39 -43.14 2.27
CA GLU A 105 -23.89 -43.97 1.17
C GLU A 105 -22.78 -44.89 0.63
N ALA A 106 -21.59 -44.33 0.41
CA ALA A 106 -20.41 -45.03 -0.08
C ALA A 106 -19.73 -45.94 0.97
N PHE A 107 -20.25 -46.05 2.20
CA PHE A 107 -19.59 -46.76 3.30
C PHE A 107 -19.19 -48.20 2.94
N GLY A 108 -20.07 -48.92 2.23
CA GLY A 108 -19.79 -50.29 1.77
C GLY A 108 -18.69 -50.38 0.72
N GLU A 109 -18.52 -49.34 -0.11
CA GLU A 109 -17.46 -49.23 -1.10
C GLU A 109 -16.13 -48.81 -0.46
N ILE A 110 -16.15 -47.78 0.38
CA ILE A 110 -14.99 -47.32 1.17
C ILE A 110 -14.43 -48.47 2.02
N CYS A 111 -15.27 -49.36 2.52
CA CYS A 111 -14.83 -50.54 3.26
C CYS A 111 -14.04 -51.57 2.44
N ARG A 112 -14.13 -51.52 1.11
CA ARG A 112 -13.31 -52.35 0.20
C ARG A 112 -11.96 -51.72 -0.11
N PHE A 113 -11.75 -50.45 0.23
CA PHE A 113 -10.47 -49.77 0.02
C PHE A 113 -9.40 -50.39 0.91
N ASP A 114 -8.19 -50.47 0.39
CA ASP A 114 -7.05 -50.87 1.19
C ASP A 114 -6.65 -49.74 2.18
N TYR A 115 -5.71 -50.06 3.07
CA TYR A 115 -5.28 -49.13 4.11
C TYR A 115 -4.69 -47.83 3.54
N ALA A 116 -4.00 -47.89 2.39
CA ALA A 116 -3.38 -46.71 1.78
C ALA A 116 -4.44 -45.80 1.15
N GLN A 117 -5.42 -46.38 0.44
CA GLN A 117 -6.56 -45.66 -0.11
C GLN A 117 -7.39 -44.97 0.98
N LYS A 118 -7.61 -45.64 2.12
CA LYS A 118 -8.29 -45.02 3.28
C LYS A 118 -7.49 -43.86 3.87
N LEU A 119 -6.16 -43.95 3.88
CA LEU A 119 -5.27 -42.87 4.31
C LEU A 119 -5.34 -41.67 3.37
N GLU A 120 -5.42 -41.92 2.06
CA GLU A 120 -5.58 -40.86 1.04
C GLU A 120 -6.91 -40.10 1.21
N LEU A 121 -8.02 -40.81 1.45
CA LEU A 121 -9.30 -40.16 1.79
C LEU A 121 -9.18 -39.30 3.06
N MET A 122 -8.48 -39.81 4.09
CA MET A 122 -8.24 -39.10 5.34
C MET A 122 -7.46 -37.80 5.11
N GLU A 123 -6.42 -37.84 4.27
CA GLU A 123 -5.62 -36.66 3.91
C GLU A 123 -6.44 -35.62 3.17
N GLN A 124 -7.21 -36.02 2.16
CA GLN A 124 -8.05 -35.09 1.40
C GLN A 124 -9.06 -34.33 2.29
N VAL A 125 -9.68 -35.02 3.26
CA VAL A 125 -10.58 -34.38 4.23
C VAL A 125 -9.82 -33.41 5.12
N VAL A 126 -8.65 -33.81 5.62
CA VAL A 126 -7.80 -32.97 6.47
C VAL A 126 -7.29 -31.73 5.72
N GLU A 127 -6.97 -31.83 4.43
CA GLU A 127 -6.61 -30.68 3.57
C GLU A 127 -7.75 -29.67 3.46
N GLY A 128 -8.99 -30.14 3.25
CA GLY A 128 -10.16 -29.28 3.24
C GLY A 128 -10.37 -28.54 4.57
N ILE A 129 -10.26 -29.24 5.70
CA ILE A 129 -10.44 -28.64 7.03
C ILE A 129 -9.29 -27.69 7.40
N GLU A 130 -8.06 -28.02 7.01
CA GLU A 130 -6.92 -27.11 7.18
C GLU A 130 -7.14 -25.78 6.47
N TYR A 131 -7.66 -25.82 5.25
CA TYR A 131 -8.01 -24.62 4.50
C TYR A 131 -9.08 -23.79 5.22
N LEU A 132 -10.13 -24.43 5.75
CA LEU A 132 -11.17 -23.75 6.54
C LEU A 132 -10.59 -23.08 7.80
N HIS A 133 -9.78 -23.81 8.57
CA HIS A 133 -9.21 -23.30 9.82
C HIS A 133 -8.25 -22.13 9.58
N LYS A 134 -7.48 -22.14 8.48
CA LYS A 134 -6.62 -21.00 8.07
C LYS A 134 -7.42 -19.74 7.70
N LYS A 135 -8.69 -19.89 7.30
CA LYS A 135 -9.62 -18.79 7.04
C LYS A 135 -10.47 -18.43 8.28
N ASN A 136 -10.09 -18.93 9.47
CA ASN A 136 -10.79 -18.74 10.74
C ASN A 136 -12.24 -19.25 10.75
N ILE A 137 -12.53 -20.32 9.99
CA ILE A 137 -13.85 -20.96 9.91
C ILE A 137 -13.81 -22.31 10.63
N VAL A 138 -14.74 -22.55 11.55
CA VAL A 138 -14.98 -23.86 12.18
C VAL A 138 -16.22 -24.49 11.56
N HIS A 139 -16.17 -25.76 11.13
CA HIS A 139 -17.26 -26.40 10.39
C HIS A 139 -18.45 -26.77 11.30
N ARG A 140 -18.18 -27.38 12.46
CA ARG A 140 -19.14 -27.70 13.55
C ARG A 140 -20.15 -28.83 13.31
N ASP A 141 -20.44 -29.24 12.06
CA ASP A 141 -21.32 -30.40 11.75
C ASP A 141 -20.64 -31.45 10.88
N LEU A 142 -19.39 -31.82 11.16
CA LEU A 142 -18.72 -32.87 10.40
C LEU A 142 -19.34 -34.24 10.70
N LYS A 143 -19.81 -34.91 9.64
CA LYS A 143 -20.42 -36.24 9.66
C LYS A 143 -20.32 -36.89 8.28
N PRO A 144 -20.48 -38.22 8.14
CA PRO A 144 -20.32 -38.91 6.85
C PRO A 144 -21.25 -38.43 5.73
N SER A 145 -22.42 -37.87 6.02
CA SER A 145 -23.30 -37.31 4.99
C SER A 145 -22.81 -35.97 4.41
N ASN A 146 -21.81 -35.33 5.04
CA ASN A 146 -21.27 -34.03 4.67
C ASN A 146 -19.90 -34.14 3.97
N LEU A 147 -19.46 -35.35 3.65
CA LEU A 147 -18.25 -35.64 2.88
C LEU A 147 -18.66 -36.40 1.63
N MET A 148 -18.39 -35.84 0.45
CA MET A 148 -18.82 -36.38 -0.83
C MET A 148 -17.63 -36.93 -1.61
N LEU A 149 -17.70 -38.18 -2.03
CA LEU A 149 -16.70 -38.84 -2.86
C LEU A 149 -17.19 -38.82 -4.31
N ASP A 150 -16.47 -38.11 -5.18
CA ASP A 150 -16.78 -38.11 -6.61
C ASP A 150 -16.22 -39.34 -7.34
N LYS A 151 -16.58 -39.48 -8.62
CA LYS A 151 -16.13 -40.60 -9.47
C LYS A 151 -14.64 -40.64 -9.73
N ASP A 152 -13.94 -39.53 -9.59
CA ASP A 152 -12.49 -39.42 -9.79
C ASP A 152 -11.71 -39.68 -8.48
N GLY A 153 -12.42 -39.99 -7.39
CA GLY A 153 -11.83 -40.29 -6.09
C GLY A 153 -11.49 -39.05 -5.26
N ILE A 154 -12.02 -37.87 -5.63
CA ILE A 154 -11.82 -36.62 -4.89
C ILE A 154 -12.92 -36.47 -3.83
N VAL A 155 -12.49 -36.15 -2.61
CA VAL A 155 -13.39 -35.88 -1.48
C VAL A 155 -13.68 -34.40 -1.39
N LYS A 156 -14.95 -34.01 -1.36
CA LYS A 156 -15.41 -32.63 -1.16
C LYS A 156 -16.26 -32.50 0.09
N ILE A 157 -15.96 -31.50 0.90
CA ILE A 157 -16.75 -31.14 2.08
C ILE A 157 -17.96 -30.32 1.64
N ILE A 158 -19.15 -30.74 2.07
CA ILE A 158 -20.43 -30.16 1.71
C ILE A 158 -21.22 -29.75 2.96
N ASP A 159 -22.14 -28.78 2.83
CA ASP A 159 -23.09 -28.30 3.84
C ASP A 159 -22.48 -27.54 5.04
N PHE A 160 -22.53 -26.20 4.97
CA PHE A 160 -21.92 -25.26 5.93
C PHE A 160 -22.93 -24.59 6.86
N GLY A 161 -24.17 -25.08 6.92
CA GLY A 161 -25.32 -24.40 7.54
C GLY A 161 -25.21 -24.04 9.04
N ILE A 162 -24.22 -24.56 9.78
CA ILE A 162 -23.94 -24.15 11.17
C ILE A 162 -22.49 -23.73 11.43
N SER A 163 -21.72 -23.48 10.37
CA SER A 163 -20.34 -23.00 10.46
C SER A 163 -20.25 -21.56 11.01
N ARG A 164 -19.11 -21.16 11.60
CA ARG A 164 -18.94 -19.82 12.20
C ARG A 164 -17.54 -19.24 11.95
N LEU A 165 -17.50 -17.95 11.62
CA LEU A 165 -16.32 -17.08 11.63
C LEU A 165 -16.03 -16.60 13.06
N GLN A 166 -14.80 -16.75 13.54
CA GLN A 166 -14.43 -16.40 14.94
C GLN A 166 -14.71 -14.93 15.33
N ASP A 167 -14.75 -13.99 14.37
CA ASP A 167 -14.85 -12.54 14.64
C ASP A 167 -16.28 -11.97 14.70
N THR A 168 -17.33 -12.80 14.65
CA THR A 168 -18.73 -12.31 14.64
C THR A 168 -19.43 -12.48 16.00
N PHE A 169 -19.89 -11.36 16.57
CA PHE A 169 -20.65 -11.27 17.83
C PHE A 169 -22.12 -11.67 17.63
N TYR A 170 -22.42 -12.95 17.49
CA TYR A 170 -23.79 -13.49 17.58
C TYR A 170 -23.94 -14.44 18.78
N SER A 171 -25.10 -14.41 19.45
CA SER A 171 -25.39 -15.16 20.67
C SER A 171 -25.50 -16.67 20.43
N ASP A 172 -24.88 -17.47 21.32
CA ASP A 172 -24.76 -18.93 21.21
C ASP A 172 -26.06 -19.72 21.51
N TYR A 173 -27.12 -19.04 21.97
CA TYR A 173 -28.30 -19.68 22.57
C TYR A 173 -29.22 -20.42 21.58
N THR A 174 -29.20 -20.13 20.28
CA THR A 174 -30.15 -20.70 19.29
C THR A 174 -29.68 -21.99 18.61
N LEU A 175 -28.42 -22.43 18.79
CA LEU A 175 -27.83 -23.53 18.01
C LEU A 175 -27.76 -24.89 18.73
N ALA A 176 -27.93 -24.94 20.06
CA ALA A 176 -27.83 -26.18 20.84
C ALA A 176 -28.87 -27.24 20.47
N ALA A 177 -29.99 -26.86 19.84
CA ALA A 177 -31.05 -27.76 19.40
C ALA A 177 -30.73 -28.51 18.08
N PHE A 178 -29.65 -28.14 17.37
CA PHE A 178 -29.38 -28.60 16.00
C PHE A 178 -28.16 -29.52 15.84
N ALA A 179 -27.44 -29.84 16.91
CA ALA A 179 -26.29 -30.73 16.86
C ALA A 179 -26.69 -32.20 16.58
N THR A 180 -26.05 -32.83 15.59
CA THR A 180 -26.26 -34.25 15.28
C THR A 180 -25.59 -35.12 16.35
N LYS A 181 -26.38 -35.73 17.25
CA LYS A 181 -25.92 -36.38 18.49
C LYS A 181 -24.78 -37.42 18.38
N ASN A 182 -24.54 -38.03 17.22
CA ASN A 182 -23.60 -39.15 17.09
C ASN A 182 -22.14 -38.74 16.82
N TYR A 183 -21.89 -37.57 16.21
CA TYR A 183 -20.54 -37.11 15.85
C TYR A 183 -20.10 -35.84 16.59
N SER A 184 -21.00 -35.20 17.35
CA SER A 184 -20.71 -33.98 18.10
C SER A 184 -19.68 -34.20 19.20
N SER A 185 -18.79 -33.23 19.40
CA SER A 185 -17.81 -33.29 20.46
C SER A 185 -18.41 -33.11 21.86
N PRO A 186 -17.72 -33.53 22.93
CA PRO A 186 -18.21 -33.42 24.31
C PRO A 186 -18.53 -31.98 24.71
N GLU A 187 -17.69 -31.03 24.28
CA GLU A 187 -17.92 -29.60 24.51
C GLU A 187 -19.13 -29.07 23.73
N GLN A 188 -19.39 -29.56 22.51
CA GLN A 188 -20.61 -29.23 21.77
C GLN A 188 -21.87 -29.75 22.49
N MET A 189 -21.83 -30.97 23.01
CA MET A 189 -22.95 -31.56 23.76
C MET A 189 -23.19 -30.87 25.11
N ALA A 190 -22.12 -30.36 25.74
CA ALA A 190 -22.19 -29.63 27.00
C ALA A 190 -22.52 -28.13 26.83
N GLY A 191 -22.70 -27.64 25.60
CA GLY A 191 -22.95 -26.22 25.31
C GLY A 191 -21.77 -25.30 25.66
N LYS A 192 -20.54 -25.83 25.67
CA LYS A 192 -19.30 -25.08 25.91
C LYS A 192 -18.78 -24.48 24.60
N THR A 193 -17.77 -23.62 24.69
CA THR A 193 -17.14 -22.97 23.53
C THR A 193 -16.61 -23.99 22.52
N ILE A 194 -17.05 -23.87 21.27
CA ILE A 194 -16.67 -24.74 20.15
C ILE A 194 -15.45 -24.17 19.45
N THR A 195 -14.41 -24.97 19.25
CA THR A 195 -13.11 -24.56 18.69
C THR A 195 -12.69 -25.49 17.55
N TYR A 196 -11.51 -25.27 16.95
CA TYR A 196 -10.93 -26.15 15.93
C TYR A 196 -10.80 -27.61 16.41
N GLN A 197 -10.58 -27.81 17.71
CA GLN A 197 -10.49 -29.13 18.35
C GLN A 197 -11.82 -29.90 18.34
N SER A 198 -12.95 -29.23 18.15
CA SER A 198 -14.27 -29.87 18.02
C SER A 198 -14.44 -30.53 16.65
N ASP A 199 -13.96 -29.91 15.58
CA ASP A 199 -13.92 -30.52 14.23
C ASP A 199 -12.98 -31.73 14.23
N ILE A 200 -11.81 -31.63 14.87
CA ILE A 200 -10.83 -32.72 15.00
C ILE A 200 -11.44 -33.95 15.68
N TYR A 201 -12.25 -33.73 16.74
CA TYR A 201 -12.94 -34.82 17.42
C TYR A 201 -13.94 -35.52 16.50
N SER A 202 -14.75 -34.73 15.78
CA SER A 202 -15.78 -35.24 14.85
C SER A 202 -15.14 -36.07 13.74
N LEU A 203 -14.03 -35.60 13.16
CA LEU A 203 -13.23 -36.35 12.19
C LEU A 203 -12.69 -37.66 12.76
N GLY A 204 -12.28 -37.69 14.02
CA GLY A 204 -11.73 -38.89 14.67
C GLY A 204 -12.73 -40.04 14.71
N LEU A 205 -14.01 -39.71 14.92
CA LEU A 205 -15.11 -40.67 14.85
C LEU A 205 -15.34 -41.17 13.41
N ILE A 206 -15.35 -40.26 12.43
CA ILE A 206 -15.54 -40.60 11.00
C ILE A 206 -14.42 -41.51 10.51
N PHE A 207 -13.16 -41.17 10.80
CA PHE A 207 -12.01 -41.96 10.37
C PHE A 207 -11.98 -43.33 11.05
N TYR A 208 -12.37 -43.43 12.33
CA TYR A 208 -12.55 -44.73 12.95
C TYR A 208 -13.51 -45.63 12.16
N GLU A 209 -14.71 -45.15 11.82
CA GLU A 209 -15.70 -45.93 11.06
C GLU A 209 -15.13 -46.43 9.73
N ILE A 210 -14.36 -45.58 9.02
CA ILE A 210 -13.73 -45.91 7.74
C ILE A 210 -12.67 -47.00 7.91
N PHE A 211 -11.80 -46.87 8.92
CA PHE A 211 -10.68 -47.78 9.11
C PHE A 211 -11.11 -49.14 9.70
N THR A 212 -12.09 -49.17 10.60
CA THR A 212 -12.58 -50.41 11.23
C THR A 212 -13.77 -51.03 10.50
N CYS A 213 -14.42 -50.30 9.59
CA CYS A 213 -15.65 -50.73 8.93
C CYS A 213 -16.80 -51.02 9.90
N THR A 214 -16.85 -50.30 11.02
CA THR A 214 -17.91 -50.40 12.03
C THR A 214 -18.60 -49.06 12.23
N ASN A 215 -19.93 -49.04 12.18
CA ASN A 215 -20.71 -47.83 12.47
C ASN A 215 -20.78 -47.59 13.98
N ILE A 216 -20.56 -46.34 14.41
CA ILE A 216 -20.60 -45.93 15.81
C ILE A 216 -22.05 -45.62 16.20
N THR A 217 -22.64 -46.45 17.06
CA THR A 217 -23.95 -46.18 17.67
C THR A 217 -23.85 -45.50 19.03
N THR A 218 -22.75 -45.69 19.75
CA THR A 218 -22.48 -45.11 21.09
C THR A 218 -20.97 -44.93 21.30
N ARG A 219 -20.58 -43.82 21.94
CA ARG A 219 -19.19 -43.39 22.14
C ARG A 219 -18.29 -44.41 22.87
N GLU A 220 -18.84 -45.22 23.75
CA GLU A 220 -18.11 -46.17 24.61
C GLU A 220 -17.60 -47.42 23.86
N ALA A 221 -17.84 -47.51 22.54
CA ALA A 221 -17.60 -48.71 21.74
C ALA A 221 -16.37 -48.65 20.80
N MET A 222 -15.52 -47.61 20.87
CA MET A 222 -14.33 -47.52 20.00
C MET A 222 -13.24 -48.52 20.43
N ASP A 223 -13.19 -49.67 19.77
CA ASP A 223 -12.05 -50.59 19.82
C ASP A 223 -11.09 -50.31 18.65
N VAL A 224 -9.95 -49.69 18.96
CA VAL A 224 -8.88 -49.39 18.00
C VAL A 224 -7.80 -50.48 17.95
N SER A 225 -7.88 -51.52 18.79
CA SER A 225 -6.80 -52.53 18.92
C SER A 225 -6.50 -53.29 17.62
N VAL A 226 -7.47 -53.31 16.70
CA VAL A 226 -7.37 -53.94 15.38
C VAL A 226 -6.59 -53.12 14.34
N LEU A 227 -6.26 -51.86 14.62
CA LEU A 227 -5.57 -50.95 13.69
C LEU A 227 -4.05 -50.93 13.93
N PRO A 228 -3.23 -50.51 12.96
CA PRO A 228 -1.79 -50.29 13.18
C PRO A 228 -1.52 -49.28 14.30
N LEU A 229 -0.43 -49.47 15.05
CA LEU A 229 -0.10 -48.68 16.25
C LEU A 229 -0.09 -47.17 15.99
N GLY A 230 0.41 -46.75 14.82
CA GLY A 230 0.39 -45.35 14.41
C GLY A 230 -1.02 -44.76 14.28
N MET A 231 -1.93 -45.50 13.63
CA MET A 231 -3.33 -45.09 13.51
C MET A 231 -4.08 -45.17 14.83
N GLN A 232 -3.75 -46.12 15.70
CA GLN A 232 -4.26 -46.15 17.07
C GLN A 232 -3.92 -44.84 17.80
N ASN A 233 -2.65 -44.42 17.74
CA ASN A 233 -2.20 -43.20 18.41
C ASN A 233 -2.92 -41.95 17.89
N ILE A 234 -3.07 -41.83 16.56
CA ILE A 234 -3.77 -40.71 15.93
C ILE A 234 -5.24 -40.67 16.37
N LEU A 235 -6.00 -41.77 16.19
CA LEU A 235 -7.44 -41.79 16.50
C LEU A 235 -7.71 -41.59 17.99
N VAL A 236 -6.91 -42.18 18.88
CA VAL A 236 -7.04 -42.01 20.34
C VAL A 236 -6.76 -40.56 20.75
N LYS A 237 -5.82 -39.88 20.09
CA LYS A 237 -5.52 -38.47 20.38
C LYS A 237 -6.61 -37.54 19.83
N MET A 238 -7.17 -37.82 18.64
CA MET A 238 -8.29 -37.05 18.08
C MET A 238 -9.55 -37.10 18.96
N THR A 239 -9.83 -38.24 19.59
CA THR A 239 -11.09 -38.48 20.32
C THR A 239 -11.02 -38.33 21.84
N LYS A 240 -10.00 -37.64 22.37
CA LYS A 240 -9.90 -37.33 23.82
C LYS A 240 -11.07 -36.50 24.32
N GLU A 241 -11.51 -36.74 25.56
CA GLU A 241 -12.58 -35.97 26.20
C GLU A 241 -12.24 -34.48 26.31
N GLU A 242 -11.07 -34.16 26.84
CA GLU A 242 -10.62 -32.78 27.04
C GLU A 242 -10.02 -32.20 25.75
N PRO A 243 -10.49 -31.04 25.27
CA PRO A 243 -9.96 -30.41 24.04
C PRO A 243 -8.45 -30.15 24.09
N GLY A 244 -7.90 -29.77 25.24
CA GLY A 244 -6.47 -29.50 25.41
C GLY A 244 -5.55 -30.73 25.29
N LEU A 245 -6.11 -31.94 25.33
CA LEU A 245 -5.38 -33.20 25.13
C LEU A 245 -5.45 -33.71 23.68
N ARG A 246 -6.23 -33.04 22.81
CA ARG A 246 -6.29 -33.31 21.37
C ARG A 246 -5.15 -32.59 20.65
N TYR A 247 -5.09 -32.72 19.33
CA TYR A 247 -4.21 -31.90 18.50
C TYR A 247 -4.56 -30.42 18.64
N GLY A 248 -3.53 -29.56 18.79
CA GLY A 248 -3.72 -28.12 18.95
C GLY A 248 -4.25 -27.47 17.66
N THR A 249 -3.78 -27.95 16.52
CA THR A 249 -4.19 -27.54 15.18
C THR A 249 -4.34 -28.74 14.25
N ILE A 250 -5.14 -28.59 13.19
CA ILE A 250 -5.31 -29.63 12.16
C ILE A 250 -4.00 -29.89 11.39
N THR A 251 -3.10 -28.90 11.29
CA THR A 251 -1.76 -29.06 10.69
C THR A 251 -0.88 -30.04 11.49
N GLU A 252 -1.00 -30.09 12.82
CA GLU A 252 -0.30 -31.10 13.63
C GLU A 252 -0.80 -32.52 13.33
N LEU A 253 -2.12 -32.68 13.16
CA LEU A 253 -2.72 -33.95 12.76
C LEU A 253 -2.22 -34.37 11.37
N LYS A 254 -2.21 -33.44 10.40
CA LYS A 254 -1.72 -33.69 9.04
C LYS A 254 -0.29 -34.24 9.04
N ARG A 255 0.61 -33.68 9.85
CA ARG A 255 2.00 -34.17 9.96
C ARG A 255 2.10 -35.61 10.47
N ASP A 256 1.24 -36.01 11.42
CA ASP A 256 1.26 -37.38 11.92
C ASP A 256 0.66 -38.37 10.89
N ILE A 257 -0.36 -37.95 10.13
CA ILE A 257 -0.89 -38.73 8.99
C ILE A 257 0.18 -38.89 7.90
N GLU A 258 0.88 -37.80 7.54
CA GLU A 258 1.98 -37.83 6.57
C GLU A 258 3.11 -38.75 7.02
N LYS A 259 3.43 -38.81 8.33
CA LYS A 259 4.41 -39.78 8.85
C LYS A 259 3.94 -41.21 8.66
N GLU A 260 2.68 -41.53 8.96
CA GLU A 260 2.12 -42.87 8.73
C GLU A 260 2.10 -43.23 7.24
N ARG A 261 1.78 -42.28 6.36
CA ARG A 261 1.89 -42.46 4.90
C ARG A 261 3.33 -42.72 4.48
N ASN A 262 4.27 -41.95 5.02
CA ASN A 262 5.69 -42.12 4.70
C ASN A 262 6.22 -43.47 5.18
N LEU A 263 5.75 -43.99 6.30
CA LEU A 263 6.07 -45.35 6.77
C LEU A 263 5.53 -46.41 5.80
N LEU A 264 4.31 -46.27 5.30
CA LEU A 264 3.75 -47.15 4.24
C LEU A 264 4.54 -47.06 2.93
N ILE A 265 4.98 -45.86 2.55
CA ILE A 265 5.77 -45.63 1.33
C ILE A 265 7.17 -46.25 1.47
N GLN A 266 7.77 -46.21 2.66
CA GLN A 266 9.06 -46.85 2.95
C GLN A 266 9.01 -48.38 2.88
N GLU A 267 7.84 -49.00 3.04
CA GLU A 267 7.65 -50.44 2.82
C GLU A 267 7.53 -50.82 1.33
N ARG A 268 7.38 -49.83 0.43
CA ARG A 268 7.33 -50.02 -1.03
C ARG A 268 8.71 -49.88 -1.66
N TYR A 269 8.92 -50.59 -2.76
CA TYR A 269 10.21 -50.58 -3.46
C TYR A 269 10.05 -50.54 -4.99
N ILE A 270 11.07 -50.01 -5.67
CA ILE A 270 11.24 -50.12 -7.12
C ILE A 270 12.24 -51.22 -7.45
N CYS A 271 11.96 -52.00 -8.50
CA CYS A 271 12.88 -53.00 -9.02
C CYS A 271 13.70 -52.45 -10.20
N LEU A 272 15.02 -52.59 -10.11
CA LEU A 272 15.96 -52.26 -11.17
C LEU A 272 16.60 -53.53 -11.74
N GLY A 273 16.37 -53.79 -13.03
CA GLY A 273 17.23 -54.69 -13.80
C GLY A 273 18.50 -53.98 -14.26
N PHE A 274 19.54 -54.71 -14.68
CA PHE A 274 20.71 -54.12 -15.33
C PHE A 274 21.23 -54.96 -16.49
N THR A 275 21.86 -54.31 -17.46
CA THR A 275 22.41 -54.94 -18.67
C THR A 275 23.87 -55.38 -18.49
N ASN A 276 24.34 -56.31 -19.33
CA ASN A 276 25.75 -56.73 -19.33
C ASN A 276 26.73 -55.57 -19.62
N ASN A 277 26.26 -54.51 -20.29
CA ASN A 277 27.04 -53.30 -20.53
C ASN A 277 27.41 -52.58 -19.21
N VAL A 278 26.52 -52.61 -18.21
CA VAL A 278 26.76 -52.04 -16.88
C VAL A 278 27.86 -52.84 -16.17
N THR A 279 27.76 -54.17 -16.17
CA THR A 279 28.78 -55.07 -15.59
C THR A 279 30.16 -54.80 -16.20
N ARG A 280 30.25 -54.66 -17.53
CA ARG A 280 31.51 -54.33 -18.21
C ARG A 280 32.06 -52.97 -17.80
N LYS A 281 31.20 -51.95 -17.70
CA LYS A 281 31.62 -50.60 -17.32
C LYS A 281 32.12 -50.53 -15.87
N LEU A 282 31.44 -51.21 -14.94
CA LEU A 282 31.89 -51.30 -13.55
C LEU A 282 33.26 -51.99 -13.43
N ALA A 283 33.50 -53.04 -14.22
CA ALA A 283 34.79 -53.73 -14.23
C ALA A 283 35.89 -52.88 -14.87
N ALA A 284 35.59 -52.23 -16.00
CA ALA A 284 36.54 -51.37 -16.70
C ALA A 284 36.95 -50.13 -15.89
N SER A 285 36.07 -49.62 -15.02
CA SER A 285 36.39 -48.51 -14.11
C SER A 285 37.09 -48.96 -12.82
N GLY A 286 37.32 -50.27 -12.64
CA GLY A 286 37.88 -50.83 -11.41
C GLY A 286 36.93 -50.80 -10.21
N TYR A 287 35.64 -50.56 -10.41
CA TYR A 287 34.64 -50.54 -9.32
C TYR A 287 34.28 -51.96 -8.86
N ILE A 288 34.42 -52.94 -9.75
CA ILE A 288 34.40 -54.37 -9.44
C ILE A 288 35.66 -55.04 -10.00
N GLU A 289 36.15 -56.09 -9.35
CA GLU A 289 37.44 -56.72 -9.69
C GLU A 289 37.43 -57.52 -11.01
N LYS A 290 36.25 -58.02 -11.41
CA LYS A 290 36.07 -58.87 -12.62
C LYS A 290 34.71 -58.59 -13.25
N GLU A 291 34.59 -58.80 -14.57
CA GLU A 291 33.32 -58.69 -15.32
C GLU A 291 32.37 -59.86 -14.96
N GLU A 292 31.88 -59.86 -13.72
CA GLU A 292 31.00 -60.88 -13.17
C GLU A 292 29.67 -60.24 -12.75
N THR A 293 28.56 -60.88 -13.13
CA THR A 293 27.21 -60.38 -12.82
C THR A 293 26.97 -60.29 -11.31
N THR A 294 27.46 -61.27 -10.54
CA THR A 294 27.29 -61.32 -9.08
C THR A 294 27.94 -60.12 -8.41
N LEU A 295 29.16 -59.77 -8.82
CA LEU A 295 29.89 -58.60 -8.30
C LEU A 295 29.20 -57.29 -8.69
N ALA A 296 28.69 -57.20 -9.92
CA ALA A 296 27.93 -56.03 -10.36
C ALA A 296 26.61 -55.85 -9.60
N LEU A 297 25.92 -56.94 -9.24
CA LEU A 297 24.71 -56.90 -8.42
C LEU A 297 25.02 -56.33 -7.04
N MET A 298 26.01 -56.89 -6.34
CA MET A 298 26.42 -56.42 -5.01
C MET A 298 26.83 -54.94 -5.01
N ALA A 299 27.59 -54.52 -6.03
CA ALA A 299 28.02 -53.13 -6.17
C ALA A 299 26.85 -52.15 -6.39
N LEU A 300 25.83 -52.54 -7.16
CA LEU A 300 24.64 -51.72 -7.38
C LEU A 300 23.71 -51.71 -6.16
N GLU A 301 23.59 -52.82 -5.43
CA GLU A 301 22.84 -52.86 -4.16
C GLU A 301 23.47 -51.93 -3.11
N GLU A 302 24.79 -51.93 -2.99
CA GLU A 302 25.52 -51.01 -2.10
C GLU A 302 25.35 -49.55 -2.55
N GLU A 303 25.43 -49.30 -3.85
CA GLU A 303 25.29 -47.95 -4.44
C GLU A 303 23.95 -47.30 -4.11
N TYR A 304 22.86 -48.08 -4.05
CA TYR A 304 21.50 -47.60 -3.80
C TYR A 304 20.96 -47.92 -2.40
N ALA A 305 21.82 -48.31 -1.45
CA ALA A 305 21.45 -48.64 -0.07
C ALA A 305 20.99 -47.44 0.79
N GLY A 306 20.53 -46.35 0.18
CA GLY A 306 20.11 -45.12 0.84
C GLY A 306 19.24 -44.25 -0.06
N LYS A 307 19.13 -42.94 0.25
CA LYS A 307 18.33 -42.00 -0.54
C LYS A 307 18.84 -41.90 -1.97
N CYS A 308 17.97 -42.19 -2.92
CA CYS A 308 18.22 -42.10 -4.34
C CYS A 308 17.44 -40.93 -4.95
N TYR A 309 17.99 -40.33 -5.98
CA TYR A 309 17.38 -39.18 -6.66
C TYR A 309 17.28 -39.47 -8.15
N MET A 310 16.24 -38.98 -8.82
CA MET A 310 16.02 -39.23 -10.24
C MET A 310 15.70 -37.95 -11.01
N TRP A 311 16.18 -37.86 -12.25
CA TRP A 311 15.91 -36.73 -13.14
C TRP A 311 15.73 -37.18 -14.59
N PRO A 312 14.95 -36.47 -15.42
CA PRO A 312 14.82 -36.79 -16.84
C PRO A 312 16.14 -36.59 -17.59
N ALA A 313 16.59 -37.60 -18.34
CA ALA A 313 17.80 -37.48 -19.16
C ALA A 313 17.51 -36.63 -20.40
N LYS A 314 18.40 -35.68 -20.69
CA LYS A 314 18.25 -34.72 -21.79
C LYS A 314 19.26 -34.95 -22.90
N ASN A 315 18.82 -34.72 -24.14
CA ASN A 315 19.70 -34.68 -25.32
C ASN A 315 20.49 -33.34 -25.38
N GLN A 316 21.29 -33.15 -26.43
CA GLN A 316 22.10 -31.94 -26.61
C GLN A 316 21.28 -30.65 -26.75
N ASP A 317 20.02 -30.76 -27.15
CA ASP A 317 19.07 -29.64 -27.31
C ASP A 317 18.22 -29.40 -26.05
N GLY A 318 18.47 -30.11 -24.95
CA GLY A 318 17.76 -29.97 -23.69
C GLY A 318 16.37 -30.62 -23.64
N GLN A 319 16.02 -31.45 -24.62
CA GLN A 319 14.76 -32.19 -24.67
C GLN A 319 14.89 -33.57 -24.02
N PHE A 320 13.79 -34.06 -23.44
CA PHE A 320 13.73 -35.38 -22.81
C PHE A 320 13.99 -36.51 -23.82
N GLU A 321 14.97 -37.37 -23.53
CA GLU A 321 15.45 -38.42 -24.45
C GLU A 321 14.83 -39.80 -24.17
N GLY A 322 13.70 -39.86 -23.46
CA GLY A 322 13.02 -41.12 -23.12
C GLY A 322 13.83 -42.03 -22.19
N SER A 323 14.71 -41.46 -21.37
CA SER A 323 15.47 -42.16 -20.32
C SER A 323 15.64 -41.27 -19.10
N PHE A 324 15.95 -41.87 -17.96
CA PHE A 324 16.10 -41.17 -16.68
C PHE A 324 17.51 -41.36 -16.12
N GLU A 325 18.02 -40.35 -15.44
CA GLU A 325 19.25 -40.40 -14.67
C GLU A 325 18.93 -40.70 -13.21
N LEU A 326 19.43 -41.81 -12.69
CA LEU A 326 19.35 -42.19 -11.28
C LEU A 326 20.68 -41.86 -10.61
N TYR A 327 20.65 -40.97 -9.63
CA TYR A 327 21.83 -40.50 -8.90
C TYR A 327 22.10 -41.41 -7.69
N GLY A 328 23.09 -42.29 -7.84
CA GLY A 328 23.63 -43.12 -6.75
C GLY A 328 24.57 -42.33 -5.83
N GLN A 329 25.31 -43.03 -4.97
CA GLN A 329 26.30 -42.41 -4.06
C GLN A 329 27.53 -41.85 -4.79
N ARG A 330 28.02 -42.55 -5.81
CA ARG A 330 29.29 -42.30 -6.50
C ARG A 330 29.16 -42.16 -8.02
N PHE A 331 28.08 -42.67 -8.63
CA PHE A 331 27.86 -42.52 -10.07
C PHE A 331 26.38 -42.35 -10.46
N ILE A 332 26.17 -41.96 -11.71
CA ILE A 332 24.85 -41.78 -12.31
C ILE A 332 24.52 -43.00 -13.17
N SER A 333 23.33 -43.55 -13.01
CA SER A 333 22.81 -44.67 -13.77
C SER A 333 21.74 -44.23 -14.75
N ILE A 334 21.83 -44.71 -16.00
CA ILE A 334 20.85 -44.38 -17.05
C ILE A 334 19.78 -45.47 -17.08
N LEU A 335 18.58 -45.10 -16.63
CA LEU A 335 17.40 -45.95 -16.58
C LEU A 335 16.57 -45.80 -17.86
N LYS A 336 16.11 -46.93 -18.41
CA LYS A 336 15.04 -46.97 -19.39
C LYS A 336 13.93 -47.90 -18.90
N ILE A 337 12.69 -47.55 -19.21
CA ILE A 337 11.56 -48.47 -19.00
C ILE A 337 11.79 -49.70 -19.89
N ASN A 338 11.66 -50.89 -19.30
CA ASN A 338 11.94 -52.14 -19.98
C ASN A 338 10.87 -52.40 -21.05
N GLN A 339 11.29 -52.55 -22.32
CA GLN A 339 10.37 -52.77 -23.44
C GLN A 339 9.60 -54.10 -23.38
N ARG A 340 10.08 -55.07 -22.58
CA ARG A 340 9.41 -56.37 -22.40
C ARG A 340 8.51 -56.42 -21.16
N ASP A 341 8.70 -55.48 -20.23
CA ASP A 341 7.99 -55.38 -18.95
C ASP A 341 7.94 -53.89 -18.59
N ASP A 342 6.93 -53.20 -19.11
CA ASP A 342 6.76 -51.75 -19.04
C ASP A 342 6.59 -51.21 -17.60
N LYS A 343 6.51 -52.11 -16.62
CA LYS A 343 6.39 -51.80 -15.20
C LYS A 343 7.73 -51.65 -14.48
N ARG A 344 8.86 -51.96 -15.12
CA ARG A 344 10.18 -51.99 -14.48
C ARG A 344 11.23 -51.15 -15.21
N PHE A 345 12.13 -50.53 -14.44
CA PHE A 345 13.31 -49.86 -14.98
C PHE A 345 14.45 -50.85 -15.24
N THR A 346 15.25 -50.56 -16.26
CA THR A 346 16.51 -51.25 -16.54
C THR A 346 17.65 -50.24 -16.63
N VAL A 347 18.70 -50.48 -15.85
CA VAL A 347 19.98 -49.77 -15.95
C VAL A 347 20.69 -50.20 -17.21
N THR A 348 20.80 -49.29 -18.17
CA THR A 348 21.38 -49.53 -19.50
C THR A 348 22.85 -49.13 -19.57
N SER A 349 23.26 -48.17 -18.75
CA SER A 349 24.62 -47.63 -18.69
C SER A 349 24.84 -46.90 -17.37
N ILE A 350 26.10 -46.65 -17.02
CA ILE A 350 26.52 -45.82 -15.89
C ILE A 350 27.51 -44.73 -16.35
N LYS A 351 27.59 -43.64 -15.60
CA LYS A 351 28.49 -42.49 -15.81
C LYS A 351 29.11 -42.08 -14.46
N PHE A 352 30.44 -42.13 -14.35
CA PHE A 352 31.16 -41.63 -13.17
C PHE A 352 31.28 -40.10 -13.23
N VAL A 353 30.92 -39.41 -12.14
CA VAL A 353 30.91 -37.94 -12.04
C VAL A 353 31.59 -37.51 -10.74
N GLN A 354 32.22 -36.34 -10.74
CA GLN A 354 32.83 -35.77 -9.53
C GLN A 354 31.78 -35.52 -8.44
N ALA A 355 32.15 -35.74 -7.17
CA ALA A 355 31.25 -35.68 -6.03
C ALA A 355 30.49 -34.35 -5.90
N ASP A 356 31.17 -33.21 -6.11
CA ASP A 356 30.57 -31.88 -6.00
C ASP A 356 29.46 -31.67 -7.04
N ARG A 357 29.70 -32.13 -8.27
CA ARG A 357 28.72 -32.04 -9.37
C ARG A 357 27.53 -32.97 -9.13
N LEU A 358 27.76 -34.14 -8.53
CA LEU A 358 26.71 -35.07 -8.15
C LEU A 358 25.82 -34.50 -7.04
N MET A 359 26.39 -33.79 -6.04
CA MET A 359 25.60 -33.11 -5.00
C MET A 359 24.67 -32.04 -5.58
N ILE A 360 25.20 -31.17 -6.46
CA ILE A 360 24.39 -30.12 -7.11
C ILE A 360 23.24 -30.72 -7.92
N GLN A 361 23.46 -31.84 -8.60
CA GLN A 361 22.40 -32.51 -9.36
C GLN A 361 21.34 -33.16 -8.46
N LYS A 362 21.74 -33.69 -7.30
CA LYS A 362 20.80 -34.26 -6.31
C LYS A 362 19.89 -33.22 -5.67
N GLU A 363 20.37 -32.00 -5.43
CA GLU A 363 19.54 -30.91 -4.89
C GLU A 363 18.36 -30.55 -5.82
N LEU A 364 18.49 -30.86 -7.11
CA LEU A 364 17.51 -30.52 -8.14
C LEU A 364 16.66 -31.70 -8.58
N ALA A 365 17.11 -32.91 -8.26
CA ALA A 365 16.50 -34.13 -8.70
C ALA A 365 15.37 -34.57 -7.75
N TYR A 366 14.40 -35.29 -8.29
CA TYR A 366 13.30 -35.83 -7.50
C TYR A 366 13.84 -36.89 -6.53
N GLU A 367 13.69 -36.67 -5.22
CA GLU A 367 14.04 -37.67 -4.20
C GLU A 367 13.04 -38.83 -4.28
N ILE A 368 13.53 -40.03 -4.62
CA ILE A 368 12.69 -41.21 -4.74
C ILE A 368 12.26 -41.63 -3.33
N PRO A 369 10.96 -41.69 -3.02
CA PRO A 369 10.50 -42.01 -1.67
C PRO A 369 10.47 -43.53 -1.40
N TYR A 370 10.73 -44.35 -2.42
CA TYR A 370 10.70 -45.81 -2.38
C TYR A 370 12.11 -46.43 -2.22
N ALA A 371 12.20 -47.60 -1.59
CA ALA A 371 13.44 -48.36 -1.55
C ALA A 371 13.84 -48.86 -2.96
N VAL A 372 15.14 -48.95 -3.25
CA VAL A 372 15.64 -49.42 -4.55
C VAL A 372 16.19 -50.84 -4.41
N GLN A 373 15.58 -51.80 -5.10
CA GLN A 373 16.04 -53.18 -5.15
C GLN A 373 16.59 -53.51 -6.54
N VAL A 374 17.80 -54.08 -6.59
CA VAL A 374 18.45 -54.48 -7.84
C VAL A 374 18.31 -55.99 -8.01
N GLY A 375 17.95 -56.48 -9.20
CA GLY A 375 17.78 -57.92 -9.37
C GLY A 375 17.73 -58.40 -10.82
N ARG A 376 18.07 -59.68 -11.04
CA ARG A 376 17.86 -60.37 -12.33
C ARG A 376 16.52 -61.09 -12.33
N GLY A 377 15.49 -60.45 -12.88
CA GLY A 377 14.37 -61.12 -13.55
C GLY A 377 13.68 -62.26 -12.81
N VAL A 378 13.57 -62.24 -11.48
CA VAL A 378 12.76 -63.21 -10.75
C VAL A 378 11.31 -62.71 -10.71
N ARG A 379 10.38 -63.56 -11.19
CA ARG A 379 8.94 -63.40 -11.02
C ARG A 379 8.58 -63.64 -9.56
N VAL A 380 8.62 -62.62 -8.72
CA VAL A 380 7.84 -62.61 -7.48
C VAL A 380 7.06 -61.30 -7.47
N HIS A 381 5.74 -61.40 -7.68
CA HIS A 381 4.83 -60.29 -7.46
C HIS A 381 4.66 -60.11 -5.95
N TYR A 382 5.35 -59.13 -5.36
CA TYR A 382 4.94 -58.62 -4.06
C TYR A 382 3.94 -57.48 -4.30
N ARG A 383 2.94 -57.37 -3.43
CA ARG A 383 1.95 -56.26 -3.44
C ARG A 383 2.56 -54.87 -3.24
N ALA A 384 3.87 -54.75 -3.00
CA ALA A 384 4.58 -53.52 -2.62
C ALA A 384 5.53 -52.96 -3.72
N GLU A 385 5.60 -53.58 -4.91
CA GLU A 385 6.43 -53.10 -6.02
C GLU A 385 5.76 -51.91 -6.73
N VAL A 386 6.49 -50.80 -6.89
CA VAL A 386 6.01 -49.57 -7.57
C VAL A 386 6.28 -49.64 -9.07
N ASN A 387 5.25 -49.32 -9.87
CA ASN A 387 5.33 -49.29 -11.33
C ASN A 387 6.23 -48.13 -11.82
N ALA A 388 7.18 -48.45 -12.69
CA ALA A 388 8.10 -47.50 -13.31
C ALA A 388 7.40 -46.35 -14.06
N GLN A 389 6.21 -46.57 -14.63
CA GLN A 389 5.43 -45.53 -15.32
C GLN A 389 4.93 -44.45 -14.34
N ILE A 390 4.44 -44.85 -13.17
CA ILE A 390 3.93 -43.93 -12.15
C ILE A 390 5.06 -43.03 -11.65
N LEU A 391 6.20 -43.64 -11.28
CA LEU A 391 7.36 -42.87 -10.84
C LEU A 391 7.91 -41.96 -11.97
N SER A 392 7.80 -42.37 -13.23
CA SER A 392 8.21 -41.55 -14.38
C SER A 392 7.35 -40.28 -14.52
N GLU A 393 6.03 -40.39 -14.34
CA GLU A 393 5.11 -39.23 -14.34
C GLU A 393 5.40 -38.27 -13.18
N GLU A 394 5.65 -38.80 -11.98
CA GLU A 394 6.02 -38.00 -10.80
C GLU A 394 7.29 -37.17 -11.05
N VAL A 395 8.33 -37.78 -11.64
CA VAL A 395 9.58 -37.09 -11.94
C VAL A 395 9.42 -36.03 -13.03
N LEU A 396 8.62 -36.28 -14.07
CA LEU A 396 8.34 -35.29 -15.11
C LEU A 396 7.54 -34.10 -14.57
N ASN A 397 6.54 -34.34 -13.72
CA ASN A 397 5.77 -33.28 -13.08
C ASN A 397 6.65 -32.44 -12.13
N HIS A 398 7.57 -33.08 -11.40
CA HIS A 398 8.53 -32.38 -10.57
C HIS A 398 9.45 -31.45 -11.37
N GLU A 399 9.91 -31.87 -12.55
CA GLU A 399 10.70 -31.03 -13.45
C GLU A 399 9.92 -29.78 -13.89
N ILE A 400 8.65 -29.92 -14.30
CA ILE A 400 7.81 -28.80 -14.72
C ILE A 400 7.70 -27.77 -13.58
N ASN A 401 7.45 -28.24 -12.35
CA ASN A 401 7.32 -27.38 -11.18
C ASN A 401 8.64 -26.69 -10.79
N ILE A 402 9.79 -27.38 -10.86
CA ILE A 402 11.09 -26.75 -10.58
C ILE A 402 11.46 -25.73 -11.65
N ILE A 403 11.17 -26.00 -12.92
CA ILE A 403 11.44 -25.07 -14.02
C ILE A 403 10.56 -23.82 -13.88
N SER A 404 9.28 -23.98 -13.55
CA SER A 404 8.39 -22.83 -13.33
C SER A 404 8.86 -21.99 -12.14
N GLN A 405 9.10 -22.60 -10.98
CA GLN A 405 9.54 -21.90 -9.77
C GLN A 405 10.89 -21.21 -9.94
N ARG A 406 11.86 -21.84 -10.62
CA ARG A 406 13.17 -21.22 -10.88
C ARG A 406 13.10 -20.09 -11.88
N SER A 407 12.25 -20.20 -12.89
CA SER A 407 12.00 -19.12 -13.85
C SER A 407 11.39 -17.91 -13.12
N GLU A 408 10.42 -18.15 -12.24
CA GLU A 408 9.78 -17.11 -11.42
C GLU A 408 10.76 -16.46 -10.42
N ASP A 409 11.52 -17.26 -9.68
CA ASP A 409 12.52 -16.77 -8.71
C ASP A 409 13.65 -15.97 -9.38
N MET A 410 14.10 -16.38 -10.57
CA MET A 410 15.12 -15.63 -11.32
C MET A 410 14.56 -14.32 -11.87
N HIS A 411 13.33 -14.33 -12.39
CA HIS A 411 12.66 -13.13 -12.90
C HIS A 411 12.38 -12.11 -11.80
N GLN A 412 11.90 -12.56 -10.64
CA GLN A 412 11.72 -11.73 -9.46
C GLN A 412 13.06 -11.13 -8.98
N LYS A 413 14.13 -11.93 -8.92
CA LYS A 413 15.46 -11.45 -8.55
C LYS A 413 16.05 -10.45 -9.56
N ASP A 414 15.77 -10.62 -10.85
CA ASP A 414 16.21 -9.69 -11.89
C ASP A 414 15.50 -8.32 -11.77
N ILE A 415 14.16 -8.32 -11.70
CA ILE A 415 13.37 -7.08 -11.58
C ILE A 415 13.73 -6.32 -10.30
N THR A 416 13.69 -7.00 -9.15
CA THR A 416 13.99 -6.36 -7.85
C THR A 416 15.45 -5.93 -7.77
N GLY A 417 16.37 -6.71 -8.34
CA GLY A 417 17.79 -6.39 -8.43
C GLY A 417 18.04 -5.11 -9.22
N LYS A 418 17.42 -4.97 -10.39
CA LYS A 418 17.51 -3.76 -11.23
C LYS A 418 16.96 -2.52 -10.53
N TRP A 419 15.74 -2.57 -10.01
CA TRP A 419 15.13 -1.41 -9.33
C TRP A 419 15.91 -0.99 -8.09
N LYS A 420 16.38 -1.95 -7.28
CA LYS A 420 17.25 -1.66 -6.14
C LYS A 420 18.55 -0.99 -6.58
N TYR A 421 19.15 -1.45 -7.67
CA TYR A 421 20.38 -0.87 -8.20
C TYR A 421 20.18 0.54 -8.73
N ILE A 422 19.05 0.82 -9.42
CA ILE A 422 18.68 2.17 -9.86
C ILE A 422 18.59 3.12 -8.65
N LEU A 423 17.88 2.73 -7.58
CA LEU A 423 17.78 3.54 -6.35
C LEU A 423 19.15 3.76 -5.66
N GLU A 424 20.07 2.79 -5.72
CA GLU A 424 21.43 2.94 -5.22
C GLU A 424 22.24 3.96 -6.05
N LEU A 425 22.10 3.94 -7.38
CA LEU A 425 22.74 4.91 -8.27
C LEU A 425 22.18 6.31 -8.08
N GLU A 426 20.86 6.48 -7.94
CA GLU A 426 20.22 7.77 -7.63
C GLU A 426 20.73 8.32 -6.30
N LYS A 427 20.83 7.47 -5.26
CA LYS A 427 21.40 7.88 -3.97
C LYS A 427 22.87 8.31 -4.09
N LYS A 428 23.66 7.56 -4.85
CA LYS A 428 25.07 7.89 -5.13
C LYS A 428 25.17 9.22 -5.87
N LYS A 429 24.31 9.47 -6.85
CA LYS A 429 24.24 10.72 -7.61
C LYS A 429 23.90 11.91 -6.70
N ILE A 430 22.85 11.81 -5.88
CA ILE A 430 22.48 12.86 -4.91
C ILE A 430 23.65 13.17 -3.97
N SER A 431 24.41 12.16 -3.54
CA SER A 431 25.59 12.37 -2.70
C SER A 431 26.76 13.07 -3.43
N GLN A 432 26.88 12.89 -4.75
CA GLN A 432 27.91 13.52 -5.60
C GLN A 432 27.53 14.93 -6.06
N GLU A 433 26.23 15.22 -6.22
CA GLU A 433 25.69 16.53 -6.64
C GLU A 433 25.49 17.52 -5.47
N LYS A 434 25.85 17.15 -4.23
CA LYS A 434 25.94 18.09 -3.11
C LYS A 434 27.00 19.15 -3.44
N SER A 435 26.55 20.23 -4.07
CA SER A 435 27.35 21.42 -4.35
C SER A 435 27.51 22.17 -3.04
N ILE A 436 28.66 21.95 -2.40
CA ILE A 436 29.01 22.56 -1.12
C ILE A 436 29.83 23.82 -1.41
N LEU A 437 29.41 24.93 -0.80
CA LEU A 437 30.13 26.19 -0.82
C LEU A 437 30.49 26.61 0.59
N SER A 438 31.61 27.31 0.74
CA SER A 438 31.97 27.93 2.00
C SER A 438 31.43 29.36 2.08
N TYR A 439 30.78 29.69 3.19
CA TYR A 439 30.28 31.03 3.48
C TYR A 439 30.92 31.62 4.74
N HIS A 440 30.89 32.94 4.82
CA HIS A 440 31.37 33.75 5.93
C HIS A 440 30.50 35.01 6.07
N ASN A 441 30.72 35.80 7.12
CA ASN A 441 30.02 37.06 7.38
C ASN A 441 28.48 36.95 7.40
N LEU A 442 27.95 36.01 8.19
CA LEU A 442 26.51 35.84 8.39
C LEU A 442 25.89 37.03 9.14
N ARG A 443 24.84 37.62 8.57
CA ARG A 443 23.98 38.66 9.18
C ARG A 443 22.53 38.22 9.12
N ILE A 444 21.79 38.43 10.20
CA ILE A 444 20.37 38.11 10.30
C ILE A 444 19.59 39.41 10.34
N ASN A 445 18.56 39.53 9.49
CA ASN A 445 17.63 40.65 9.50
C ASN A 445 16.28 40.18 10.05
N GLU A 446 15.95 40.61 11.27
CA GLU A 446 14.72 40.21 11.96
C GLU A 446 13.46 40.87 11.40
N GLU A 447 13.57 42.04 10.75
CA GLU A 447 12.40 42.77 10.21
C GLU A 447 11.84 42.15 8.93
N ASP A 448 12.70 41.53 8.11
CA ASP A 448 12.35 40.93 6.80
C ASP A 448 12.55 39.40 6.80
N ALA A 449 12.76 38.80 7.98
CA ALA A 449 13.00 37.37 8.18
C ALA A 449 14.00 36.78 7.17
N SER A 450 15.12 37.48 6.95
CA SER A 450 16.11 37.11 5.94
C SER A 450 17.51 37.00 6.52
N LEU A 451 18.34 36.19 5.90
CA LEU A 451 19.73 35.95 6.27
C LEU A 451 20.64 36.32 5.10
N GLU A 452 21.67 37.09 5.38
CA GLU A 452 22.67 37.56 4.41
C GLU A 452 24.02 36.90 4.71
N ILE A 453 24.67 36.35 3.68
CA ILE A 453 25.99 35.72 3.77
C ILE A 453 26.88 36.12 2.60
N GLU A 454 28.20 36.06 2.83
CA GLU A 454 29.21 36.18 1.78
C GLU A 454 29.76 34.80 1.42
N ILE A 455 29.73 34.46 0.14
CA ILE A 455 30.25 33.21 -0.41
C ILE A 455 31.67 33.44 -0.92
N ASN A 456 32.58 32.51 -0.60
CA ASN A 456 33.95 32.60 -1.09
C ASN A 456 34.00 32.27 -2.62
N THR A 457 34.31 33.26 -3.45
CA THR A 457 34.00 33.30 -4.89
C THR A 457 34.97 32.54 -5.82
N ASP A 458 35.98 31.82 -5.30
CA ASP A 458 36.98 31.12 -6.14
C ASP A 458 36.38 29.99 -7.03
N ARG A 459 35.09 29.66 -6.88
CA ARG A 459 34.33 28.71 -7.72
C ARG A 459 32.94 29.21 -8.15
N ALA A 460 32.71 30.53 -8.17
CA ALA A 460 31.36 31.11 -8.35
C ALA A 460 30.69 30.83 -9.71
N TYR A 461 31.42 30.33 -10.72
CA TYR A 461 30.89 30.11 -12.07
C TYR A 461 30.17 28.75 -12.29
N GLU A 462 30.12 27.87 -11.29
CA GLU A 462 29.53 26.52 -11.39
C GLU A 462 28.12 26.37 -10.77
N LEU A 463 27.52 27.47 -10.29
CA LEU A 463 26.34 27.38 -9.42
C LEU A 463 25.04 27.66 -10.16
N ASN A 464 24.32 26.59 -10.52
CA ASN A 464 22.93 26.66 -10.95
C ASN A 464 21.99 26.65 -9.72
N TYR A 465 21.98 27.72 -8.92
CA TYR A 465 20.91 27.90 -7.93
C TYR A 465 19.68 28.55 -8.57
N THR A 466 18.50 28.18 -8.11
CA THR A 466 17.23 28.82 -8.41
C THR A 466 16.61 29.41 -7.14
N VAL A 467 15.82 30.47 -7.29
CA VAL A 467 15.22 31.23 -6.16
C VAL A 467 14.38 30.32 -5.24
N ASP A 468 13.92 29.17 -5.74
CA ASP A 468 13.09 28.23 -5.00
C ASP A 468 13.89 27.15 -4.24
N ASP A 469 15.22 27.10 -4.37
CA ASP A 469 16.03 26.04 -3.76
C ASP A 469 16.13 26.20 -2.24
N MET A 470 15.74 25.15 -1.51
CA MET A 470 15.90 25.07 -0.06
C MET A 470 17.37 24.88 0.28
N LEU A 471 17.93 25.77 1.10
CA LEU A 471 19.34 25.75 1.49
C LEU A 471 19.51 25.19 2.90
N GLN A 472 20.59 24.42 3.08
CA GLN A 472 21.02 23.93 4.38
C GLN A 472 22.43 24.46 4.72
N MET A 473 22.66 24.80 5.98
CA MET A 473 23.89 25.40 6.47
C MET A 473 24.44 24.66 7.69
N THR A 474 25.75 24.71 7.90
CA THR A 474 26.40 24.06 9.05
C THR A 474 25.99 24.66 10.39
N THR A 475 25.81 23.79 11.39
CA THR A 475 25.44 24.19 12.76
C THR A 475 26.65 24.64 13.60
N ARG A 476 26.41 25.49 14.61
CA ARG A 476 27.46 25.96 15.57
C ARG A 476 28.10 24.81 16.36
N LYS A 477 27.35 23.76 16.65
CA LYS A 477 27.80 22.65 17.51
C LYS A 477 28.62 21.60 16.76
N ASN A 478 28.41 21.46 15.45
CA ASN A 478 29.10 20.46 14.64
C ASN A 478 29.14 20.88 13.16
N ILE A 479 30.36 21.06 12.64
CA ILE A 479 30.63 21.45 11.24
C ILE A 479 30.18 20.36 10.24
N HIS A 480 29.98 19.12 10.68
CA HIS A 480 29.45 18.03 9.84
C HIS A 480 27.93 17.86 9.94
N HIS A 481 27.23 18.74 10.66
CA HIS A 481 25.78 18.71 10.78
C HIS A 481 25.18 19.95 10.11
N TYR A 482 24.21 19.74 9.23
CA TYR A 482 23.54 20.80 8.49
C TYR A 482 22.11 20.99 9.01
N LEU A 483 21.64 22.23 9.01
CA LEU A 483 20.30 22.65 9.35
C LEU A 483 19.65 23.27 8.12
N ASP A 484 18.42 22.89 7.79
CA ASP A 484 17.62 23.54 6.76
C ASP A 484 17.29 24.97 7.22
N VAL A 485 17.58 25.98 6.38
CA VAL A 485 17.53 27.39 6.79
C VAL A 485 16.42 28.15 6.06
N GLY A 486 16.39 28.07 4.73
CA GLY A 486 15.55 28.96 3.95
C GLY A 486 15.71 28.84 2.45
N HIS A 487 14.91 29.59 1.70
CA HIS A 487 14.98 29.65 0.24
C HIS A 487 15.87 30.80 -0.21
N MET A 488 16.61 30.63 -1.30
CA MET A 488 17.48 31.69 -1.79
C MET A 488 16.65 32.83 -2.42
N ARG A 489 16.72 34.05 -1.90
CA ARG A 489 16.05 35.21 -2.49
C ARG A 489 16.85 35.80 -3.66
N GLU A 490 18.13 36.08 -3.43
CA GLU A 490 19.00 36.77 -4.39
C GLU A 490 20.46 36.36 -4.21
N PHE A 491 21.22 36.33 -5.31
CA PHE A 491 22.68 36.18 -5.29
C PHE A 491 23.34 37.16 -6.28
N SER A 492 24.16 38.08 -5.76
CA SER A 492 24.90 39.03 -6.57
C SER A 492 26.26 39.37 -5.96
N ASN A 493 27.32 39.43 -6.78
CA ASN A 493 28.68 39.81 -6.39
C ASN A 493 29.25 39.06 -5.16
N GLY A 494 28.91 37.79 -4.97
CA GLY A 494 29.37 37.00 -3.82
C GLY A 494 28.53 37.15 -2.55
N HIS A 495 27.50 38.00 -2.56
CA HIS A 495 26.51 38.12 -1.48
C HIS A 495 25.27 37.30 -1.82
N MET A 496 24.80 36.49 -0.86
CA MET A 496 23.59 35.69 -0.97
C MET A 496 22.60 36.10 0.12
N ILE A 497 21.35 36.32 -0.27
CA ILE A 497 20.22 36.61 0.64
C ILE A 497 19.30 35.40 0.64
N ILE A 498 18.92 34.94 1.83
CA ILE A 498 18.12 33.73 2.07
C ILE A 498 16.89 34.10 2.90
N ASP A 499 15.71 33.74 2.43
CA ASP A 499 14.44 33.86 3.15
C ASP A 499 14.31 32.75 4.18
N LEU A 500 14.30 33.12 5.46
CA LEU A 500 14.22 32.17 6.56
C LEU A 500 12.86 31.49 6.59
N THR A 501 12.87 30.19 6.82
CA THR A 501 11.63 29.48 7.14
C THR A 501 11.21 29.77 8.59
N PRO A 502 9.90 29.93 8.90
CA PRO A 502 9.42 30.43 10.20
C PRO A 502 9.83 29.59 11.42
N GLN A 503 10.30 28.36 11.22
CA GLN A 503 10.64 27.40 12.27
C GLN A 503 12.15 27.31 12.56
N VAL A 504 12.98 28.12 11.90
CA VAL A 504 14.44 27.99 11.98
C VAL A 504 15.01 28.77 13.15
N ASP A 505 15.62 28.06 14.09
CA ASP A 505 16.39 28.64 15.17
C ASP A 505 17.74 29.15 14.66
N CYS A 506 17.77 30.44 14.32
CA CYS A 506 18.95 31.13 13.80
C CYS A 506 20.13 31.15 14.79
N SER A 507 19.88 30.91 16.08
CA SER A 507 20.94 30.82 17.10
C SER A 507 21.84 29.59 16.94
N ASN A 508 21.38 28.57 16.19
CA ASN A 508 22.12 27.34 15.94
C ASN A 508 22.96 27.35 14.66
N ILE A 509 22.87 28.39 13.82
CA ILE A 509 23.61 28.51 12.56
C ILE A 509 25.02 29.04 12.82
N ALA A 510 26.05 28.40 12.26
CA ALA A 510 27.44 28.84 12.40
C ALA A 510 27.68 30.19 11.71
N SER A 511 28.50 31.06 12.31
CA SER A 511 28.84 32.38 11.74
C SER A 511 29.69 32.31 10.47
N SER A 512 30.37 31.19 10.25
CA SER A 512 31.02 30.78 9.00
C SER A 512 30.97 29.26 8.89
N GLY A 513 30.95 28.73 7.68
CA GLY A 513 30.84 27.30 7.47
C GLY A 513 30.47 26.92 6.04
N GLU A 514 29.73 25.83 5.89
CA GLU A 514 29.34 25.30 4.58
C GLU A 514 27.84 25.45 4.32
N ILE A 515 27.49 25.79 3.08
CA ILE A 515 26.12 25.87 2.56
C ILE A 515 25.96 24.96 1.35
N SER A 516 24.81 24.29 1.26
CA SER A 516 24.46 23.43 0.12
C SER A 516 22.95 23.40 -0.10
N ILE A 517 22.51 22.90 -1.25
CA ILE A 517 21.09 22.61 -1.49
C ILE A 517 20.67 21.45 -0.59
N SER A 518 19.56 21.60 0.12
CA SER A 518 18.99 20.54 0.94
C SER A 518 18.49 19.41 0.04
N MET A 519 19.22 18.30 0.05
CA MET A 519 18.83 17.06 -0.63
C MET A 519 17.91 16.19 0.23
N ARG A 520 17.50 16.68 1.41
CA ARG A 520 16.76 15.90 2.42
C ARG A 520 15.44 15.35 1.87
N MET A 521 14.70 16.14 1.10
CA MET A 521 13.45 15.68 0.49
C MET A 521 13.68 14.57 -0.54
N ALA A 522 14.75 14.66 -1.33
CA ALA A 522 15.12 13.63 -2.30
C ALA A 522 15.62 12.36 -1.61
N GLU A 523 16.41 12.48 -0.54
CA GLU A 523 16.86 11.35 0.28
C GLU A 523 15.67 10.64 0.96
N ILE A 524 14.71 11.40 1.52
CA ILE A 524 13.48 10.86 2.09
C ILE A 524 12.64 10.16 1.03
N ALA A 525 12.50 10.75 -0.16
CA ALA A 525 11.79 10.14 -1.28
C ALA A 525 12.41 8.80 -1.70
N LEU A 526 13.73 8.71 -1.79
CA LEU A 526 14.43 7.46 -2.10
C LEU A 526 14.27 6.41 -1.00
N ASP A 527 14.33 6.81 0.27
CA ASP A 527 14.15 5.87 1.38
C ASP A 527 12.72 5.30 1.42
N ARG A 528 11.72 6.13 1.13
CA ARG A 528 10.32 5.72 0.97
C ARG A 528 10.15 4.67 -0.14
N GLN A 529 10.71 4.94 -1.31
CA GLN A 529 10.69 3.99 -2.44
C GLN A 529 11.40 2.68 -2.10
N ARG A 530 12.56 2.76 -1.42
CA ARG A 530 13.30 1.58 -0.97
C ARG A 530 12.52 0.74 0.05
N LYS A 531 11.79 1.39 0.97
CA LYS A 531 10.92 0.71 1.94
C LYS A 531 9.76 0.01 1.24
N ALA A 532 9.10 0.67 0.29
CA ALA A 532 8.03 0.08 -0.50
C ALA A 532 8.52 -1.13 -1.31
N LEU A 533 9.68 -1.02 -1.97
CA LEU A 533 10.29 -2.13 -2.71
C LEU A 533 10.55 -3.35 -1.81
N LYS A 534 11.08 -3.14 -0.60
CA LYS A 534 11.26 -4.22 0.38
C LYS A 534 9.94 -4.84 0.80
N SER A 535 8.93 -4.01 1.08
CA SER A 535 7.60 -4.48 1.49
C SER A 535 6.99 -5.41 0.44
N ILE A 536 7.08 -5.06 -0.84
CA ILE A 536 6.65 -5.94 -1.94
C ILE A 536 7.53 -7.19 -2.05
N GLN A 537 8.85 -7.05 -1.93
CA GLN A 537 9.78 -8.18 -2.02
C GLN A 537 9.52 -9.25 -0.95
N TYR A 538 9.20 -8.83 0.28
CA TYR A 538 8.97 -9.72 1.42
C TYR A 538 7.49 -9.98 1.72
N LYS A 539 6.57 -9.54 0.84
CA LYS A 539 5.12 -9.67 1.00
C LYS A 539 4.59 -9.09 2.33
N GLU A 540 5.19 -7.99 2.78
CA GLU A 540 4.80 -7.24 3.99
C GLU A 540 3.80 -6.11 3.70
N ASN A 541 3.29 -6.03 2.47
CA ASN A 541 2.30 -5.04 2.07
C ASN A 541 0.89 -5.46 2.51
N VAL A 542 -0.08 -4.53 2.47
CA VAL A 542 -1.46 -4.77 2.98
C VAL A 542 -2.14 -5.98 2.35
N ASN A 543 -1.90 -6.24 1.05
CA ASN A 543 -2.36 -7.45 0.38
C ASN A 543 -1.17 -8.20 -0.26
N PRO A 544 -0.68 -9.29 0.38
CA PRO A 544 0.42 -10.10 -0.13
C PRO A 544 0.25 -10.63 -1.56
N GLU A 545 -0.98 -10.85 -2.04
CA GLU A 545 -1.25 -11.35 -3.40
C GLU A 545 -0.87 -10.33 -4.48
N ILE A 546 -0.91 -9.03 -4.16
CA ILE A 546 -0.43 -7.97 -5.05
C ILE A 546 1.07 -8.12 -5.34
N SER A 547 1.85 -8.57 -4.35
CA SER A 547 3.28 -8.82 -4.54
C SER A 547 3.52 -9.95 -5.53
N GLU A 548 2.69 -11.00 -5.49
CA GLU A 548 2.75 -12.09 -6.48
C GLU A 548 2.38 -11.59 -7.87
N ILE A 549 1.32 -10.78 -8.00
CA ILE A 549 0.89 -10.19 -9.28
C ILE A 549 1.98 -9.27 -9.87
N ILE A 550 2.70 -8.50 -9.06
CA ILE A 550 3.78 -7.64 -9.59
C ILE A 550 4.90 -8.46 -10.23
N PHE A 551 5.24 -9.63 -9.67
CA PHE A 551 6.31 -10.47 -10.22
C PHE A 551 5.82 -11.46 -11.28
N ASN A 552 4.56 -11.89 -11.19
CA ASN A 552 3.88 -12.72 -12.17
C ASN A 552 2.48 -12.17 -12.49
N PRO A 553 2.36 -11.16 -13.38
CA PRO A 553 1.08 -10.50 -13.65
C PRO A 553 -0.02 -11.41 -14.22
N SER A 554 0.35 -12.56 -14.77
CA SER A 554 -0.60 -13.51 -15.35
C SER A 554 -1.52 -14.18 -14.32
N VAL A 555 -1.13 -14.20 -13.03
CA VAL A 555 -1.94 -14.79 -11.95
C VAL A 555 -3.10 -13.92 -11.48
N ALA A 556 -3.23 -12.70 -12.00
CA ALA A 556 -4.34 -11.82 -11.66
C ALA A 556 -5.68 -12.41 -12.10
N THR A 557 -6.66 -12.46 -11.18
CA THR A 557 -7.99 -13.02 -11.38
C THR A 557 -9.09 -11.95 -11.34
N SER A 558 -10.19 -12.25 -12.01
CA SER A 558 -11.44 -11.48 -12.00
C SER A 558 -12.62 -12.45 -11.92
N LYS A 559 -13.68 -12.05 -11.22
CA LYS A 559 -14.90 -12.86 -11.11
C LYS A 559 -15.80 -12.80 -12.34
N ASN A 560 -15.65 -11.80 -13.22
CA ASN A 560 -16.38 -11.61 -14.49
C ASN A 560 -17.92 -11.80 -14.42
N ASN A 561 -18.57 -11.33 -13.35
CA ASN A 561 -20.00 -11.56 -13.11
C ASN A 561 -20.88 -10.29 -13.22
N LEU A 562 -20.30 -9.15 -13.59
CA LEU A 562 -20.98 -7.84 -13.61
C LEU A 562 -21.32 -7.41 -15.04
N MET A 563 -22.57 -6.99 -15.27
CA MET A 563 -23.03 -6.35 -16.51
C MET A 563 -23.75 -5.04 -16.19
N LEU A 564 -23.06 -3.93 -16.32
CA LEU A 564 -23.56 -2.58 -16.08
C LEU A 564 -24.16 -2.00 -17.37
N ILE A 565 -25.16 -1.15 -17.20
CA ILE A 565 -25.71 -0.30 -18.27
C ILE A 565 -25.52 1.17 -17.90
N GLU A 566 -25.67 2.08 -18.87
CA GLU A 566 -25.50 3.52 -18.65
C GLU A 566 -26.39 4.07 -17.52
N ASP A 567 -27.59 3.52 -17.35
CA ASP A 567 -28.54 3.91 -16.29
C ASP A 567 -28.08 3.50 -14.87
N ASP A 568 -27.14 2.56 -14.74
CA ASP A 568 -26.55 2.17 -13.46
C ASP A 568 -25.48 3.19 -12.98
N CYS A 569 -25.05 4.10 -13.86
CA CYS A 569 -24.02 5.08 -13.60
C CYS A 569 -24.58 6.43 -13.15
N LYS A 570 -23.88 7.11 -12.23
CA LYS A 570 -24.26 8.45 -11.78
C LYS A 570 -23.93 9.51 -12.81
N SER A 571 -22.75 9.39 -13.42
CA SER A 571 -22.28 10.29 -14.46
C SER A 571 -22.99 10.01 -15.79
N LYS A 572 -23.46 11.07 -16.44
CA LYS A 572 -24.00 11.02 -17.81
C LYS A 572 -22.91 11.02 -18.90
N GLU A 573 -21.64 11.11 -18.51
CA GLU A 573 -20.47 11.15 -19.40
C GLU A 573 -19.81 9.75 -19.51
N ILE A 574 -20.59 8.68 -19.39
CA ILE A 574 -20.12 7.30 -19.42
C ILE A 574 -20.52 6.66 -20.75
N ASP A 575 -19.53 6.19 -21.49
CA ASP A 575 -19.72 5.42 -22.73
C ASP A 575 -19.44 3.93 -22.52
N ARG A 576 -19.70 3.15 -23.57
CA ARG A 576 -19.53 1.69 -23.56
C ARG A 576 -18.13 1.24 -23.11
N SER A 577 -17.07 1.92 -23.55
CA SER A 577 -15.70 1.56 -23.18
C SER A 577 -15.43 1.77 -21.68
N LYS A 578 -15.98 2.86 -21.12
CA LYS A 578 -15.93 3.14 -19.68
C LYS A 578 -16.78 2.17 -18.88
N LEU A 579 -17.96 1.79 -19.36
CA LEU A 579 -18.81 0.78 -18.71
C LEU A 579 -18.09 -0.56 -18.58
N ILE A 580 -17.56 -1.09 -19.68
CA ILE A 580 -16.80 -2.35 -19.67
C ILE A 580 -15.60 -2.24 -18.74
N SER A 581 -14.92 -1.09 -18.75
CA SER A 581 -13.80 -0.84 -17.85
C SER A 581 -14.23 -0.79 -16.38
N LEU A 582 -15.42 -0.25 -16.07
CA LEU A 582 -15.98 -0.20 -14.71
C LEU A 582 -16.36 -1.61 -14.24
N GLU A 583 -17.01 -2.41 -15.09
CA GLU A 583 -17.33 -3.81 -14.82
C GLU A 583 -16.09 -4.60 -14.45
N LYS A 584 -15.03 -4.51 -15.27
CA LYS A 584 -13.76 -5.18 -15.02
C LYS A 584 -13.07 -4.66 -13.75
N ALA A 585 -13.06 -3.34 -13.53
CA ALA A 585 -12.47 -2.75 -12.33
C ALA A 585 -13.15 -3.22 -11.03
N LEU A 586 -14.49 -3.30 -11.04
CA LEU A 586 -15.26 -3.78 -9.91
C LEU A 586 -15.14 -5.30 -9.72
N SER A 587 -15.03 -6.07 -10.81
CA SER A 587 -14.92 -7.54 -10.81
C SER A 587 -13.53 -8.09 -10.48
N ALA A 588 -12.47 -7.32 -10.74
CA ALA A 588 -11.10 -7.74 -10.45
C ALA A 588 -10.91 -8.02 -8.95
N ASP A 589 -10.20 -9.08 -8.57
CA ASP A 589 -10.05 -9.41 -7.15
C ASP A 589 -9.07 -8.47 -6.44
N ASN A 590 -7.89 -8.26 -7.04
CA ASN A 590 -6.76 -7.58 -6.38
C ASN A 590 -6.24 -6.35 -7.15
N MET A 591 -6.18 -6.43 -8.49
CA MET A 591 -5.55 -5.40 -9.31
C MET A 591 -6.29 -5.21 -10.63
N PHE A 592 -6.49 -3.96 -11.03
CA PHE A 592 -7.03 -3.60 -12.34
C PHE A 592 -6.20 -2.50 -13.01
N LEU A 593 -6.06 -2.58 -14.33
CA LEU A 593 -5.29 -1.64 -15.15
C LEU A 593 -6.17 -0.99 -16.22
N LEU A 594 -6.21 0.35 -16.23
CA LEU A 594 -6.91 1.11 -17.26
C LEU A 594 -5.95 1.94 -18.08
N GLN A 595 -5.85 1.65 -19.38
CA GLN A 595 -5.22 2.54 -20.34
C GLN A 595 -6.22 3.58 -20.85
N GLY A 596 -5.92 4.85 -20.65
CA GLY A 596 -6.74 5.96 -21.13
C GLY A 596 -5.98 6.91 -22.05
N PRO A 597 -6.10 6.75 -23.38
CA PRO A 597 -5.58 7.69 -24.37
C PRO A 597 -6.01 9.17 -24.13
N PRO A 598 -5.37 10.15 -24.77
CA PRO A 598 -5.72 11.56 -24.60
C PRO A 598 -7.19 11.86 -24.90
N GLY A 599 -7.85 12.62 -24.02
CA GLY A 599 -9.23 13.05 -24.23
C GLY A 599 -10.30 11.97 -23.99
N THR A 600 -9.94 10.79 -23.49
CA THR A 600 -10.88 9.68 -23.27
C THR A 600 -11.65 9.76 -21.94
N GLY A 601 -11.38 10.74 -21.08
CA GLY A 601 -12.12 10.92 -19.83
C GLY A 601 -11.70 9.98 -18.68
N LYS A 602 -10.40 9.71 -18.52
CA LYS A 602 -9.82 8.97 -17.37
C LYS A 602 -10.38 9.43 -16.02
N THR A 603 -10.39 10.75 -15.78
CA THR A 603 -10.90 11.32 -14.54
C THR A 603 -12.40 11.10 -14.35
N THR A 604 -13.18 11.05 -15.44
CA THR A 604 -14.61 10.68 -15.39
C THR A 604 -14.77 9.24 -14.92
N PHE A 605 -13.96 8.32 -15.47
CA PHE A 605 -13.93 6.93 -15.04
C PHE A 605 -13.57 6.82 -13.54
N ILE A 606 -12.51 7.51 -13.09
CA ILE A 606 -12.11 7.50 -11.67
C ILE A 606 -13.25 8.00 -10.78
N SER A 607 -13.91 9.10 -11.14
CA SER A 607 -15.02 9.64 -10.34
C SER A 607 -16.21 8.68 -10.26
N GLU A 608 -16.55 8.02 -11.36
CA GLU A 608 -17.65 7.05 -11.39
C GLU A 608 -17.27 5.78 -10.62
N LEU A 609 -16.03 5.30 -10.76
CA LEU A 609 -15.53 4.16 -10.00
C LEU A 609 -15.63 4.42 -8.48
N VAL A 610 -15.23 5.61 -8.02
CA VAL A 610 -15.36 6.01 -6.60
C VAL A 610 -16.84 6.02 -6.17
N TYR A 611 -17.75 6.52 -7.03
CA TYR A 611 -19.18 6.47 -6.75
C TYR A 611 -19.69 5.04 -6.59
N GLN A 612 -19.32 4.13 -7.50
CA GLN A 612 -19.74 2.73 -7.46
C GLN A 612 -19.14 1.97 -6.27
N ILE A 613 -17.90 2.28 -5.89
CA ILE A 613 -17.27 1.69 -4.69
C ILE A 613 -18.06 2.06 -3.44
N LEU A 614 -18.49 3.31 -3.30
CA LEU A 614 -19.16 3.80 -2.08
C LEU A 614 -20.65 3.46 -2.04
N ASN A 615 -21.37 3.76 -3.13
CA ASN A 615 -22.84 3.68 -3.17
C ASN A 615 -23.34 2.38 -3.81
N GLY A 616 -22.58 1.87 -4.79
CA GLY A 616 -23.00 0.74 -5.61
C GLY A 616 -24.27 1.01 -6.42
N ASN A 617 -24.91 -0.09 -6.83
CA ASN A 617 -26.17 -0.15 -7.56
C ASN A 617 -26.84 -1.52 -7.33
N ASP A 618 -27.95 -1.80 -8.03
CA ASP A 618 -28.69 -3.06 -7.90
C ASP A 618 -27.88 -4.31 -8.29
N LYS A 619 -26.80 -4.15 -9.05
CA LYS A 619 -25.92 -5.21 -9.57
C LYS A 619 -24.58 -5.30 -8.84
N TYR A 620 -24.10 -4.20 -8.27
CA TYR A 620 -22.85 -4.14 -7.49
C TYR A 620 -23.11 -3.56 -6.11
N ARG A 621 -22.84 -4.35 -5.06
CA ARG A 621 -22.98 -3.86 -3.69
C ARG A 621 -21.80 -2.96 -3.33
N GLY A 622 -22.06 -1.66 -3.27
CA GLY A 622 -21.12 -0.66 -2.76
C GLY A 622 -20.87 -0.83 -1.26
N ASN A 623 -19.82 -0.18 -0.78
CA ASN A 623 -19.44 -0.10 0.63
C ASN A 623 -19.27 1.37 1.04
N PRO A 624 -20.26 1.97 1.73
CA PRO A 624 -20.20 3.37 2.18
C PRO A 624 -19.03 3.67 3.13
N ASP A 625 -18.53 2.66 3.82
CA ASP A 625 -17.42 2.77 4.78
C ASP A 625 -16.06 2.49 4.12
N ALA A 626 -16.01 2.27 2.80
CA ALA A 626 -14.76 1.99 2.10
C ALA A 626 -13.81 3.17 2.14
N LYS A 627 -12.54 2.90 2.44
CA LYS A 627 -11.47 3.88 2.37
C LYS A 627 -10.74 3.86 1.04
N ILE A 628 -10.66 5.03 0.43
CA ILE A 628 -10.12 5.18 -0.91
C ILE A 628 -8.95 6.17 -0.90
N LEU A 629 -7.82 5.75 -1.46
CA LEU A 629 -6.66 6.60 -1.73
C LEU A 629 -6.61 6.93 -3.23
N ILE A 630 -6.60 8.22 -3.56
CA ILE A 630 -6.26 8.73 -4.89
C ILE A 630 -4.80 9.21 -4.86
N ALA A 631 -3.95 8.52 -5.61
CA ALA A 631 -2.54 8.87 -5.76
C ALA A 631 -2.21 9.27 -7.20
N SER A 632 -1.20 10.13 -7.37
CA SER A 632 -0.60 10.39 -8.68
C SER A 632 0.83 10.93 -8.52
N GLN A 633 1.62 10.92 -9.59
CA GLN A 633 2.95 11.53 -9.57
C GLN A 633 2.89 13.06 -9.38
N SER A 634 1.85 13.73 -9.90
CA SER A 634 1.77 15.19 -9.92
C SER A 634 0.63 15.73 -9.04
N HIS A 635 0.84 16.91 -8.45
CA HIS A 635 -0.20 17.59 -7.66
C HIS A 635 -1.45 17.90 -8.50
N VAL A 636 -1.26 18.36 -9.75
CA VAL A 636 -2.33 18.75 -10.67
C VAL A 636 -3.28 17.59 -10.98
N ALA A 637 -2.75 16.39 -11.23
CA ALA A 637 -3.58 15.22 -11.54
C ALA A 637 -4.42 14.78 -10.33
N VAL A 638 -3.85 14.81 -9.12
CA VAL A 638 -4.60 14.55 -7.88
C VAL A 638 -5.73 15.57 -7.72
N ASP A 639 -5.42 16.85 -7.85
CA ASP A 639 -6.39 17.94 -7.66
C ASP A 639 -7.54 17.85 -8.67
N HIS A 640 -7.25 17.53 -9.93
CA HIS A 640 -8.28 17.33 -10.96
C HIS A 640 -9.19 16.13 -10.65
N SER A 641 -8.63 15.02 -10.20
CA SER A 641 -9.40 13.84 -9.77
C SER A 641 -10.30 14.14 -8.57
N LEU A 642 -9.77 14.79 -7.53
CA LEU A 642 -10.55 15.17 -6.36
C LEU A 642 -11.69 16.14 -6.71
N ALA A 643 -11.42 17.15 -7.55
CA ALA A 643 -12.43 18.10 -7.98
C ALA A 643 -13.59 17.42 -8.73
N LYS A 644 -13.30 16.45 -9.60
CA LYS A 644 -14.33 15.72 -10.34
C LYS A 644 -15.11 14.76 -9.44
N ILE A 645 -14.46 14.14 -8.46
CA ILE A 645 -15.12 13.33 -7.42
C ILE A 645 -16.05 14.20 -6.56
N LYS A 646 -15.60 15.37 -6.07
CA LYS A 646 -16.42 16.30 -5.29
C LYS A 646 -17.66 16.74 -6.05
N LYS A 647 -17.51 16.99 -7.37
CA LYS A 647 -18.63 17.37 -8.23
C LYS A 647 -19.70 16.27 -8.34
N LEU A 648 -19.27 15.00 -8.39
CA LEU A 648 -20.18 13.86 -8.50
C LEU A 648 -20.76 13.44 -7.14
N ILE A 649 -19.98 13.59 -6.07
CA ILE A 649 -20.32 13.24 -4.68
C ILE A 649 -20.08 14.47 -3.77
N PRO A 650 -21.04 15.41 -3.70
CA PRO A 650 -20.87 16.67 -2.96
C PRO A 650 -20.55 16.48 -1.47
N ASP A 651 -21.15 15.47 -0.84
CA ASP A 651 -21.05 15.25 0.62
C ASP A 651 -19.86 14.38 1.04
N ILE A 652 -18.95 14.02 0.11
CA ILE A 652 -17.80 13.17 0.44
C ILE A 652 -16.82 13.90 1.38
N LYS A 653 -16.40 13.20 2.44
CA LYS A 653 -15.34 13.61 3.36
C LYS A 653 -13.98 13.29 2.75
N MET A 654 -13.22 14.32 2.38
CA MET A 654 -11.93 14.16 1.72
C MET A 654 -10.80 14.92 2.41
N ILE A 655 -9.58 14.36 2.32
CA ILE A 655 -8.34 14.96 2.82
C ILE A 655 -7.33 15.05 1.67
N ARG A 656 -6.71 16.22 1.48
CA ARG A 656 -5.64 16.50 0.53
C ARG A 656 -4.30 16.68 1.23
N ILE A 657 -3.28 15.94 0.78
CA ILE A 657 -1.97 15.88 1.43
C ILE A 657 -0.85 16.28 0.46
N GLY A 658 -0.23 17.41 0.72
CA GLY A 658 0.85 17.95 -0.10
C GLY A 658 1.31 19.31 0.37
N ILE A 659 2.33 19.84 -0.31
CA ILE A 659 2.89 21.17 -0.05
C ILE A 659 1.89 22.23 -0.51
N LEU A 660 1.46 23.11 0.39
CA LEU A 660 0.41 24.12 0.18
C LEU A 660 0.59 24.93 -1.12
N ASP A 661 1.81 25.37 -1.40
CA ASP A 661 2.11 26.22 -2.58
C ASP A 661 1.90 25.49 -3.92
N LYS A 662 1.96 24.15 -3.91
CA LYS A 662 1.79 23.31 -5.10
C LYS A 662 0.36 22.83 -5.31
N LEU A 663 -0.55 23.13 -4.38
CA LEU A 663 -1.96 22.74 -4.46
C LEU A 663 -2.78 23.76 -5.25
N ALA A 664 -3.72 23.27 -6.06
CA ALA A 664 -4.75 24.09 -6.68
C ALA A 664 -5.58 24.82 -5.61
N GLU A 665 -6.03 26.04 -5.89
CA GLU A 665 -6.82 26.86 -4.94
C GLU A 665 -8.05 26.10 -4.41
N SER A 666 -8.77 25.39 -5.29
CA SER A 666 -9.92 24.57 -4.92
C SER A 666 -9.59 23.41 -3.99
N SER A 667 -8.35 22.90 -4.03
CA SER A 667 -7.91 21.78 -3.19
C SER A 667 -7.37 22.24 -1.83
N ARG A 668 -7.07 23.53 -1.66
CA ARG A 668 -6.53 24.07 -0.40
C ARG A 668 -7.55 24.02 0.73
N GLU A 669 -8.84 24.02 0.43
CA GLU A 669 -9.92 23.86 1.42
C GLU A 669 -9.96 22.46 2.05
N TYR A 670 -9.33 21.47 1.40
CA TYR A 670 -9.36 20.08 1.84
C TYR A 670 -8.06 19.63 2.49
N THR A 671 -7.15 20.55 2.88
CA THR A 671 -5.92 20.16 3.55
C THR A 671 -6.19 19.50 4.90
N LEU A 672 -5.25 18.66 5.32
CA LEU A 672 -5.31 17.95 6.60
C LEU A 672 -5.54 18.91 7.78
N ASP A 673 -4.88 20.06 7.79
CA ASP A 673 -5.01 21.04 8.88
C ASP A 673 -6.42 21.63 8.96
N ILE A 674 -7.02 21.95 7.81
CA ILE A 674 -8.40 22.48 7.76
C ILE A 674 -9.39 21.38 8.15
N PHE A 675 -9.21 20.17 7.64
CA PHE A 675 -10.05 19.03 7.99
C PHE A 675 -10.00 18.74 9.49
N CYS A 676 -8.81 18.70 10.10
CA CYS A 676 -8.64 18.50 11.54
C CYS A 676 -9.38 19.58 12.35
N ARG A 677 -9.36 20.84 11.90
CA ARG A 677 -10.07 21.95 12.56
C ARG A 677 -11.59 21.80 12.46
N GLU A 678 -12.12 21.47 11.28
CA GLU A 678 -13.56 21.25 11.08
C GLU A 678 -14.07 20.02 11.83
N TRP A 679 -13.33 18.92 11.73
CA TRP A 679 -13.62 17.67 12.45
C TRP A 679 -13.63 17.90 13.96
N THR A 680 -12.64 18.64 14.48
CA THR A 680 -12.58 19.04 15.90
C THR A 680 -13.87 19.75 16.33
N GLN A 681 -14.30 20.74 15.55
CA GLN A 681 -15.52 21.49 15.85
C GLN A 681 -16.76 20.58 15.81
N MET A 682 -16.88 19.71 14.81
CA MET A 682 -17.97 18.75 14.68
C MET A 682 -18.04 17.79 15.87
N VAL A 683 -16.91 17.26 16.32
CA VAL A 683 -16.85 16.36 17.49
C VAL A 683 -17.30 17.09 18.75
N ILE A 684 -16.85 18.35 18.95
CA ILE A 684 -17.27 19.18 20.08
C ILE A 684 -18.79 19.39 20.05
N GLU A 685 -19.37 19.70 18.89
CA GLU A 685 -20.81 19.89 18.69
C GLU A 685 -21.61 18.60 18.92
N ASN A 686 -21.15 17.47 18.39
CA ASN A 686 -21.78 16.15 18.60
C ASN A 686 -21.76 15.75 20.07
N CYS A 687 -20.67 15.98 20.79
CA CYS A 687 -20.58 15.77 22.24
C CYS A 687 -21.60 16.65 22.98
N LYS A 688 -21.73 17.94 22.61
CA LYS A 688 -22.72 18.85 23.20
C LYS A 688 -24.16 18.39 22.92
N ALA A 689 -24.45 17.98 21.69
CA ALA A 689 -25.78 17.51 21.29
C ALA A 689 -26.15 16.17 21.95
N ALA A 690 -25.22 15.22 22.02
CA ALA A 690 -25.40 13.95 22.71
C ALA A 690 -25.67 14.16 24.20
N LEU A 691 -24.92 15.05 24.85
CA LEU A 691 -25.18 15.46 26.23
C LEU A 691 -26.58 16.06 26.37
N ALA A 692 -26.96 17.00 25.50
CA ALA A 692 -28.28 17.63 25.56
C ALA A 692 -29.44 16.62 25.41
N ARG A 693 -29.34 15.68 24.46
CA ARG A 693 -30.33 14.60 24.29
C ARG A 693 -30.41 13.70 25.52
N TYR A 694 -29.26 13.28 26.04
CA TYR A 694 -29.20 12.43 27.22
C TYR A 694 -29.69 13.15 28.49
N LYS A 695 -29.47 14.46 28.61
CA LYS A 695 -30.05 15.30 29.67
C LYS A 695 -31.58 15.28 29.63
N GLN A 696 -32.17 15.48 28.45
CA GLN A 696 -33.63 15.46 28.25
C GLN A 696 -34.23 14.10 28.57
N GLU A 697 -33.56 13.01 28.20
CA GLU A 697 -34.02 11.64 28.42
C GLU A 697 -34.06 11.25 29.92
N ILE A 698 -33.16 11.81 30.74
CA ILE A 698 -33.05 11.46 32.16
C ILE A 698 -33.92 12.35 33.07
N GLY A 699 -34.29 13.55 32.61
CA GLY A 699 -35.13 14.50 33.34
C GLY A 699 -34.45 15.06 34.59
N ILE A 700 -33.25 15.64 34.42
CA ILE A 700 -32.43 16.23 35.48
C ILE A 700 -32.85 17.70 35.70
N ASP A 701 -32.99 18.15 36.96
CA ASP A 701 -33.26 19.55 37.31
C ASP A 701 -31.98 20.40 37.17
N GLU A 702 -32.00 21.35 36.23
CA GLU A 702 -30.89 22.20 35.79
C GLU A 702 -30.43 23.15 36.92
N SER A 703 -31.37 23.67 37.70
CA SER A 703 -31.11 24.60 38.81
C SER A 703 -30.29 23.96 39.94
N LEU A 704 -30.53 22.66 40.18
CA LEU A 704 -29.81 21.89 41.21
C LEU A 704 -28.37 21.57 40.81
N GLN A 705 -28.11 21.36 39.52
CA GLN A 705 -26.77 21.07 39.02
C GLN A 705 -25.91 22.33 38.93
N GLU A 706 -26.45 23.45 38.44
CA GLU A 706 -25.72 24.72 38.38
C GLU A 706 -25.27 25.18 39.77
N LYS A 707 -26.16 25.10 40.76
CA LYS A 707 -25.82 25.42 42.15
C LYS A 707 -24.78 24.47 42.73
N ASN A 708 -24.81 23.18 42.39
CA ASN A 708 -23.75 22.25 42.80
C ASN A 708 -22.41 22.50 42.10
N GLY A 709 -22.42 22.96 40.85
CA GLY A 709 -21.24 23.39 40.11
C GLY A 709 -20.56 24.58 40.77
N ILE A 710 -21.34 25.58 41.18
CA ILE A 710 -20.86 26.74 41.94
C ILE A 710 -20.26 26.31 43.28
N ILE A 711 -20.89 25.37 44.00
CA ILE A 711 -20.36 24.81 45.26
C ILE A 711 -19.00 24.13 45.05
N THR A 712 -18.82 23.36 43.97
CA THR A 712 -17.54 22.69 43.69
C THR A 712 -16.40 23.68 43.41
N GLU A 713 -16.66 24.78 42.71
CA GLU A 713 -15.62 25.78 42.47
C GLU A 713 -15.30 26.60 43.72
N ILE A 714 -16.31 26.91 44.55
CA ILE A 714 -16.07 27.49 45.87
C ILE A 714 -15.16 26.57 46.70
N ASP A 715 -15.43 25.25 46.72
CA ASP A 715 -14.61 24.29 47.46
C ASP A 715 -13.18 24.18 46.90
N SER A 716 -13.00 24.19 45.57
CA SER A 716 -11.68 24.14 44.93
C SER A 716 -10.83 25.36 45.27
N ILE A 717 -11.38 26.57 45.10
CA ILE A 717 -10.67 27.81 45.43
C ILE A 717 -10.38 27.90 46.93
N THR A 718 -11.29 27.39 47.77
CA THR A 718 -11.07 27.33 49.23
C THR A 718 -9.90 26.41 49.58
N GLN A 719 -9.74 25.28 48.90
CA GLN A 719 -8.59 24.38 49.10
C GLN A 719 -7.27 25.04 48.68
N GLU A 720 -7.26 25.75 47.55
CA GLU A 720 -6.07 26.50 47.11
C GLU A 720 -5.69 27.61 48.11
N ILE A 721 -6.68 28.26 48.72
CA ILE A 721 -6.45 29.24 49.81
C ILE A 721 -5.79 28.56 51.02
N GLU A 722 -6.25 27.37 51.42
CA GLU A 722 -5.63 26.62 52.53
C GLU A 722 -4.17 26.26 52.23
N ASP A 723 -3.88 25.81 51.01
CA ASP A 723 -2.51 25.46 50.59
C ASP A 723 -1.59 26.70 50.58
N LEU A 724 -2.09 27.85 50.10
CA LEU A 724 -1.36 29.12 50.12
C LEU A 724 -1.12 29.64 51.54
N ILE A 725 -2.07 29.44 52.46
CA ILE A 725 -1.88 29.78 53.88
C ILE A 725 -0.75 28.91 54.49
N ASP A 726 -0.72 27.62 54.16
CA ASP A 726 0.34 26.73 54.62
C ASP A 726 1.72 27.11 54.05
N GLU A 727 1.76 27.58 52.81
CA GLU A 727 2.99 28.12 52.20
C GLU A 727 3.42 29.44 52.87
N LEU A 728 2.49 30.35 53.12
CA LEU A 728 2.73 31.60 53.83
C LEU A 728 3.34 31.36 55.21
N ASN A 729 2.79 30.40 55.97
CA ASN A 729 3.30 30.02 57.30
C ASN A 729 4.76 29.52 57.24
N LYS A 730 5.13 28.78 56.18
CA LYS A 730 6.52 28.32 55.97
C LYS A 730 7.44 29.49 55.67
N VAL A 731 7.03 30.40 54.78
CA VAL A 731 7.79 31.60 54.41
C VAL A 731 7.99 32.50 55.64
N GLU A 732 6.95 32.71 56.46
CA GLU A 732 7.06 33.47 57.72
C GLU A 732 8.08 32.84 58.68
N THR A 733 8.06 31.51 58.83
CA THR A 733 9.00 30.79 59.70
C THR A 733 10.45 30.93 59.21
N GLU A 734 10.69 30.86 57.90
CA GLU A 734 12.03 31.06 57.34
C GLU A 734 12.47 32.52 57.43
N LEU A 735 11.56 33.47 57.22
CA LEU A 735 11.83 34.90 57.38
C LEU A 735 12.25 35.25 58.82
N GLU A 736 11.61 34.65 59.83
CA GLU A 736 12.03 34.80 61.24
C GLU A 736 13.45 34.30 61.48
N LYS A 737 13.79 33.12 60.95
CA LYS A 737 15.16 32.56 61.07
C LYS A 737 16.20 33.46 60.42
N VAL A 738 15.93 33.94 59.21
CA VAL A 738 16.83 34.83 58.47
C VAL A 738 16.96 36.18 59.18
N ASN A 739 15.88 36.75 59.73
CA ASN A 739 15.94 37.99 60.51
C ASN A 739 16.80 37.87 61.78
N ILE A 740 16.77 36.72 62.45
CA ILE A 740 17.64 36.44 63.61
C ILE A 740 19.11 36.35 63.18
N LEU A 741 19.40 35.78 62.01
CA LEU A 741 20.75 35.69 61.46
C LEU A 741 21.28 37.06 61.00
N ASP A 742 20.45 37.82 60.28
CA ASP A 742 20.75 39.17 59.80
C ASP A 742 21.09 40.12 60.96
N SER A 743 20.30 40.10 62.04
CA SER A 743 20.58 40.90 63.25
C SER A 743 21.87 40.51 63.97
N LYS A 744 22.24 39.22 63.99
CA LYS A 744 23.54 38.76 64.50
C LYS A 744 24.69 39.26 63.62
N TRP A 745 24.52 39.26 62.30
CA TRP A 745 25.53 39.73 61.36
C TRP A 745 25.74 41.24 61.38
N GLN A 746 24.66 42.03 61.51
CA GLN A 746 24.77 43.48 61.73
C GLN A 746 25.60 43.81 62.98
N PHE A 747 25.40 43.08 64.08
CA PHE A 747 26.20 43.24 65.29
C PHE A 747 27.69 42.94 65.07
N VAL A 748 28.00 41.90 64.28
CA VAL A 748 29.39 41.55 63.93
C VAL A 748 30.02 42.65 63.06
N ASN A 749 29.28 43.15 62.07
CA ASN A 749 29.74 44.23 61.19
C ASN A 749 30.01 45.53 61.95
N ASP A 750 29.15 45.90 62.90
CA ASP A 750 29.36 47.06 63.78
C ASP A 750 30.63 46.91 64.63
N LYS A 751 30.89 45.71 65.17
CA LYS A 751 32.12 45.43 65.92
C LYS A 751 33.37 45.53 65.07
N ILE A 752 33.33 45.03 63.83
CA ILE A 752 34.44 45.16 62.87
C ILE A 752 34.68 46.63 62.51
N ALA A 753 33.65 47.41 62.27
CA ALA A 753 33.77 48.85 62.01
C ALA A 753 34.41 49.60 63.18
N THR A 754 34.00 49.27 64.41
CA THR A 754 34.58 49.83 65.64
C THR A 754 36.06 49.46 65.80
N MET A 755 36.43 48.22 65.48
CA MET A 755 37.84 47.77 65.48
C MET A 755 38.68 48.51 64.43
N LYS A 756 38.17 48.69 63.19
CA LYS A 756 38.86 49.45 62.14
C LYS A 756 39.09 50.91 62.55
N GLN A 757 38.11 51.57 63.15
CA GLN A 757 38.29 52.92 63.70
C GLN A 757 39.35 52.97 64.81
N THR A 758 39.36 52.00 65.72
CA THR A 758 40.32 51.94 66.82
C THR A 758 41.77 51.74 66.31
N VAL A 759 41.95 50.92 65.28
CA VAL A 759 43.25 50.70 64.63
C VAL A 759 43.72 51.95 63.87
N SER A 760 42.82 52.64 63.18
CA SER A 760 43.14 53.86 62.42
C SER A 760 43.50 55.07 63.31
N ILE A 761 42.99 55.10 64.55
CA ILE A 761 43.30 56.17 65.53
C ILE A 761 44.65 55.92 66.24
N LYS A 762 45.02 54.66 66.49
CA LYS A 762 46.29 54.30 67.16
C LYS A 762 47.53 54.31 66.25
N THR A 763 47.34 54.47 64.94
CA THR A 763 48.42 54.45 63.93
C THR A 763 48.83 55.86 63.44
N ALA A 764 48.18 56.92 63.93
CA ALA A 764 48.56 58.29 63.61
C ALA A 764 49.66 58.82 64.53
N GLY A 765 50.91 58.88 64.03
CA GLY A 765 51.98 59.69 64.63
C GLY A 765 53.05 58.96 65.45
N VAL A 766 53.52 57.79 65.02
CA VAL A 766 54.63 57.09 65.70
C VAL A 766 55.84 56.93 64.78
N THR A 767 56.97 57.51 65.18
CA THR A 767 58.28 57.48 64.49
C THR A 767 59.31 56.79 65.39
N GLU A 768 59.48 55.47 65.24
CA GLU A 768 60.58 54.70 65.83
C GLU A 768 60.67 53.31 65.15
N GLU A 769 61.88 52.86 64.78
CA GLU A 769 62.11 51.62 64.00
C GLU A 769 61.57 50.34 64.66
N HIS A 770 61.38 50.33 65.99
CA HIS A 770 60.78 49.21 66.71
C HIS A 770 59.28 49.04 66.40
N LEU A 771 58.61 50.08 65.91
CA LEU A 771 57.21 49.98 65.47
C LEU A 771 57.04 49.42 64.06
N SER A 772 58.06 49.50 63.18
CA SER A 772 57.97 48.88 61.86
C SER A 772 57.86 47.36 61.98
N GLN A 773 58.59 46.74 62.92
CA GLN A 773 58.49 45.31 63.18
C GLN A 773 57.12 44.89 63.76
N ILE A 774 56.56 45.68 64.69
CA ILE A 774 55.22 45.42 65.25
C ILE A 774 54.15 45.63 64.18
N ILE A 775 54.29 46.66 63.35
CA ILE A 775 53.38 46.93 62.23
C ILE A 775 53.51 45.84 61.17
N ASP A 776 54.69 45.32 60.85
CA ASP A 776 54.87 44.23 59.88
C ASP A 776 54.30 42.90 60.43
N GLU A 777 54.49 42.57 61.71
CA GLU A 777 53.83 41.40 62.34
C GLU A 777 52.30 41.54 62.43
N PHE A 778 51.80 42.75 62.70
CA PHE A 778 50.37 43.03 62.76
C PHE A 778 49.74 43.08 61.36
N THR A 779 50.47 43.57 60.35
CA THR A 779 50.04 43.62 58.93
C THR A 779 50.05 42.21 58.32
N ALA A 780 51.01 41.36 58.70
CA ALA A 780 50.98 39.93 58.37
C ALA A 780 49.76 39.22 58.99
N SER A 781 49.42 39.52 60.25
CA SER A 781 48.22 38.99 60.93
C SER A 781 46.90 39.53 60.36
N LEU A 782 46.89 40.76 59.81
CA LEU A 782 45.74 41.38 59.14
C LEU A 782 45.50 40.82 57.73
N SER A 783 46.55 40.45 56.99
CA SER A 783 46.41 39.85 55.66
C SER A 783 45.66 38.52 55.69
N GLY A 784 45.91 37.66 56.68
CA GLY A 784 45.16 36.42 56.90
C GLY A 784 43.74 36.61 57.48
N LEU A 785 43.42 37.80 58.00
CA LEU A 785 42.07 38.16 58.44
C LEU A 785 41.23 38.67 57.27
N ASN A 786 41.85 39.29 56.26
CA ASN A 786 41.18 39.86 55.09
C ASN A 786 40.56 38.79 54.18
N ASP A 787 41.23 37.64 53.99
CA ASP A 787 40.68 36.53 53.19
C ASP A 787 39.48 35.85 53.87
N LYS A 788 39.45 35.81 55.22
CA LYS A 788 38.28 35.33 55.98
C LYS A 788 37.16 36.38 56.07
N LEU A 789 37.48 37.66 55.98
CA LEU A 789 36.50 38.75 55.98
C LEU A 789 35.72 38.81 54.67
N ALA A 790 36.36 38.51 53.53
CA ALA A 790 35.69 38.45 52.23
C ALA A 790 34.60 37.37 52.20
N ALA A 791 34.92 36.15 52.64
CA ALA A 791 33.95 35.06 52.74
C ALA A 791 32.76 35.39 53.68
N VAL A 792 33.03 36.12 54.76
CA VAL A 792 32.00 36.58 55.71
C VAL A 792 31.10 37.67 55.11
N ILE A 793 31.66 38.58 54.31
CA ILE A 793 30.87 39.61 53.62
C ILE A 793 29.98 38.95 52.55
N ASP A 794 30.49 37.99 51.81
CA ASP A 794 29.72 37.23 50.81
C ASP A 794 28.56 36.47 51.47
N GLU A 795 28.78 35.83 52.63
CA GLU A 795 27.69 35.20 53.41
C GLU A 795 26.64 36.22 53.88
N SER A 796 27.05 37.43 54.26
CA SER A 796 26.12 38.49 54.69
C SER A 796 25.29 39.07 53.53
N ILE A 797 25.87 39.19 52.34
CA ILE A 797 25.18 39.64 51.12
C ILE A 797 24.17 38.57 50.70
N ALA A 798 24.58 37.30 50.68
CA ALA A 798 23.71 36.18 50.36
C ALA A 798 22.50 36.08 51.31
N LEU A 799 22.70 36.32 52.61
CA LEU A 799 21.61 36.37 53.59
C LEU A 799 20.65 37.56 53.37
N ALA A 800 21.18 38.73 52.98
CA ALA A 800 20.35 39.90 52.66
C ALA A 800 19.53 39.70 51.37
N GLU A 801 20.13 39.09 50.35
CA GLU A 801 19.43 38.70 49.11
C GLU A 801 18.33 37.67 49.39
N GLN A 802 18.63 36.64 50.21
CA GLN A 802 17.66 35.64 50.63
C GLN A 802 16.48 36.27 51.39
N LYS A 803 16.75 37.24 52.27
CA LYS A 803 15.71 37.99 53.00
C LYS A 803 14.80 38.77 52.05
N ILE A 804 15.36 39.47 51.07
CA ILE A 804 14.57 40.23 50.08
C ILE A 804 13.67 39.29 49.28
N GLN A 805 14.21 38.16 48.80
CA GLN A 805 13.44 37.17 48.05
C GLN A 805 12.28 36.60 48.87
N LEU A 806 12.50 36.26 50.15
CA LEU A 806 11.45 35.77 51.03
C LEU A 806 10.38 36.84 51.32
N GLN A 807 10.76 38.13 51.42
CA GLN A 807 9.80 39.23 51.59
C GLN A 807 8.95 39.46 50.33
N GLU A 808 9.55 39.37 49.14
CA GLU A 808 8.82 39.44 47.87
C GLU A 808 7.83 38.29 47.73
N GLN A 809 8.25 37.06 48.09
CA GLN A 809 7.36 35.89 48.13
C GLN A 809 6.21 36.06 49.12
N TYR A 810 6.47 36.56 50.32
CA TYR A 810 5.44 36.83 51.32
C TYR A 810 4.35 37.78 50.79
N VAL A 811 4.75 38.89 50.16
CA VAL A 811 3.82 39.86 49.60
C VAL A 811 3.01 39.25 48.46
N ALA A 812 3.66 38.51 47.55
CA ALA A 812 3.00 37.87 46.42
C ALA A 812 1.92 36.86 46.87
N ILE A 813 2.24 35.98 47.83
CA ILE A 813 1.28 35.01 48.37
C ILE A 813 0.09 35.71 49.05
N ASN A 814 0.36 36.78 49.81
CA ASN A 814 -0.70 37.52 50.51
C ASN A 814 -1.63 38.29 49.53
N ASP A 815 -1.08 38.83 48.44
CA ASP A 815 -1.86 39.43 47.36
C ASP A 815 -2.74 38.39 46.66
N GLU A 816 -2.21 37.20 46.39
CA GLU A 816 -2.95 36.09 45.77
C GLU A 816 -4.07 35.57 46.67
N LEU A 817 -3.83 35.43 47.98
CA LEU A 817 -4.85 35.10 48.98
C LEU A 817 -6.00 36.12 48.99
N CYS A 818 -5.68 37.42 48.83
CA CYS A 818 -6.69 38.48 48.78
C CYS A 818 -7.54 38.44 47.50
N ILE A 819 -6.95 38.04 46.36
CA ILE A 819 -7.65 37.87 45.08
C ILE A 819 -8.59 36.66 45.18
N LYS A 820 -8.05 35.48 45.53
CA LYS A 820 -8.85 34.24 45.65
C LYS A 820 -9.95 34.36 46.70
N GLY A 821 -9.68 35.04 47.82
CA GLY A 821 -10.70 35.33 48.83
C GLY A 821 -11.85 36.19 48.31
N ARG A 822 -11.61 37.11 47.37
CA ARG A 822 -12.66 37.88 46.69
C ARG A 822 -13.45 37.01 45.72
N GLU A 823 -12.79 36.18 44.92
CA GLU A 823 -13.46 35.23 44.02
C GLU A 823 -14.44 34.32 44.77
N VAL A 824 -14.03 33.76 45.93
CA VAL A 824 -14.92 32.93 46.77
C VAL A 824 -16.19 33.69 47.19
N ASN A 825 -16.07 34.98 47.51
CA ASN A 825 -17.23 35.79 47.90
C ASN A 825 -18.15 36.09 46.70
N GLU A 826 -17.59 36.40 45.53
CA GLU A 826 -18.36 36.59 44.30
C GLU A 826 -19.15 35.32 43.91
N TRP A 827 -18.53 34.14 44.02
CA TRP A 827 -19.21 32.87 43.81
C TRP A 827 -20.31 32.58 44.83
N LYS A 828 -20.12 32.96 46.10
CA LYS A 828 -21.16 32.85 47.14
C LYS A 828 -22.34 33.77 46.88
N GLU A 829 -22.10 34.99 46.38
CA GLU A 829 -23.16 35.91 45.96
C GLU A 829 -23.99 35.34 44.80
N LEU A 830 -23.35 34.71 43.81
CA LEU A 830 -24.04 34.01 42.71
C LEU A 830 -24.89 32.83 43.20
N LEU A 831 -24.47 32.17 44.29
CA LEU A 831 -25.25 31.12 44.96
C LEU A 831 -26.43 31.69 45.78
N GLY A 832 -26.54 33.01 45.91
CA GLY A 832 -27.56 33.71 46.69
C GLY A 832 -27.34 33.66 48.19
N VAL A 833 -26.09 33.45 48.61
CA VAL A 833 -25.71 33.22 50.00
C VAL A 833 -24.87 34.36 50.53
N SER A 834 -25.20 34.85 51.72
CA SER A 834 -24.57 36.03 52.34
C SER A 834 -23.65 35.71 53.52
N SER A 835 -23.68 34.47 54.03
CA SER A 835 -22.87 34.03 55.17
C SER A 835 -22.33 32.61 55.00
N ASN A 836 -21.21 32.30 55.69
CA ASN A 836 -20.63 30.96 55.67
C ASN A 836 -21.58 29.89 56.26
N GLU A 837 -22.39 30.25 57.26
CA GLU A 837 -23.38 29.33 57.86
C GLU A 837 -24.50 29.00 56.85
N GLU A 838 -24.96 30.01 56.12
CA GLU A 838 -25.96 29.85 55.06
C GLU A 838 -25.40 29.05 53.87
N TYR A 839 -24.10 29.19 53.55
CA TYR A 839 -23.41 28.37 52.54
C TYR A 839 -23.39 26.90 52.92
N VAL A 840 -23.02 26.60 54.17
CA VAL A 840 -22.98 25.22 54.69
C VAL A 840 -24.37 24.58 54.66
N GLN A 841 -25.41 25.36 54.98
CA GLN A 841 -26.79 24.88 54.93
C GLN A 841 -27.25 24.59 53.49
N VAL A 842 -27.08 25.55 52.57
CA VAL A 842 -27.43 25.40 51.14
C VAL A 842 -26.66 24.24 50.51
N LYS A 843 -25.38 24.08 50.85
CA LYS A 843 -24.54 22.95 50.42
C LYS A 843 -25.11 21.62 50.91
N SER A 844 -25.50 21.52 52.19
CA SER A 844 -26.10 20.32 52.77
C SER A 844 -27.42 19.95 52.09
N ASP A 845 -28.28 20.93 51.84
CA ASP A 845 -29.60 20.71 51.24
C ASP A 845 -29.49 20.25 49.78
N ILE A 846 -28.59 20.87 49.00
CA ILE A 846 -28.30 20.46 47.62
C ILE A 846 -27.68 19.06 47.58
N GLN A 847 -26.74 18.75 48.46
CA GLN A 847 -26.14 17.42 48.57
C GLN A 847 -27.17 16.34 48.97
N MET A 848 -28.17 16.69 49.78
CA MET A 848 -29.25 15.79 50.16
C MET A 848 -30.20 15.52 48.98
N ALA A 849 -30.58 16.55 48.22
CA ALA A 849 -31.41 16.42 47.01
C ALA A 849 -30.72 15.61 45.89
N LEU A 850 -29.38 15.77 45.74
CA LEU A 850 -28.58 14.94 44.82
C LEU A 850 -28.52 13.46 45.25
N LYS A 851 -28.68 13.17 46.55
CA LYS A 851 -28.62 11.80 47.10
C LYS A 851 -29.83 10.96 46.68
N GLU A 852 -31.01 11.57 46.53
CA GLU A 852 -32.24 10.89 46.08
C GLU A 852 -32.16 10.46 44.60
N ASN A 853 -31.45 11.23 43.76
CA ASN A 853 -31.25 10.95 42.34
C ASN A 853 -29.82 10.47 41.99
N LYS A 854 -29.04 10.04 42.98
CA LYS A 854 -27.60 9.75 42.90
C LYS A 854 -27.19 8.87 41.72
N LYS A 855 -27.98 7.85 41.38
CA LYS A 855 -27.70 6.95 40.25
C LYS A 855 -27.82 7.63 38.88
N LYS A 856 -28.76 8.57 38.71
CA LYS A 856 -28.97 9.32 37.47
C LYS A 856 -27.84 10.34 37.26
N TYR A 857 -27.56 11.15 38.29
CA TYR A 857 -26.48 12.14 38.26
C TYR A 857 -25.09 11.51 38.11
N ALA A 858 -24.81 10.35 38.76
CA ALA A 858 -23.53 9.66 38.60
C ALA A 858 -23.30 9.11 37.18
N LYS A 859 -24.36 8.60 36.52
CA LYS A 859 -24.28 8.16 35.12
C LYS A 859 -24.07 9.35 34.18
N TYR A 860 -24.79 10.45 34.40
CA TYR A 860 -24.67 11.67 33.61
C TYR A 860 -23.29 12.32 33.78
N SER A 861 -22.79 12.47 35.01
CA SER A 861 -21.46 13.00 35.30
C SER A 861 -20.34 12.20 34.64
N LYS A 862 -20.46 10.86 34.55
CA LYS A 862 -19.50 10.01 33.85
C LYS A 862 -19.49 10.25 32.32
N ILE A 863 -20.65 10.54 31.73
CA ILE A 863 -20.76 10.86 30.29
C ILE A 863 -20.29 12.30 30.05
N GLU A 864 -20.61 13.23 30.94
CA GLU A 864 -20.12 14.62 30.90
C GLU A 864 -18.61 14.70 31.04
N SER A 865 -18.00 13.94 31.96
CA SER A 865 -16.54 13.88 32.11
C SER A 865 -15.87 13.31 30.88
N LEU A 866 -16.44 12.26 30.27
CA LEU A 866 -15.95 11.68 29.03
C LEU A 866 -16.00 12.71 27.88
N CYS A 867 -17.12 13.42 27.73
CA CYS A 867 -17.26 14.46 26.72
C CYS A 867 -16.29 15.63 26.94
N LYS A 868 -16.08 16.09 28.19
CA LYS A 868 -15.11 17.15 28.51
C LYS A 868 -13.67 16.69 28.27
N GLU A 869 -13.34 15.44 28.58
CA GLU A 869 -12.03 14.86 28.28
C GLU A 869 -11.77 14.80 26.78
N TRP A 870 -12.75 14.35 25.99
CA TRP A 870 -12.67 14.36 24.53
C TRP A 870 -12.50 15.78 23.99
N GLN A 871 -13.29 16.75 24.46
CA GLN A 871 -13.13 18.16 24.07
C GLN A 871 -11.73 18.70 24.39
N LYS A 872 -11.17 18.34 25.55
CA LYS A 872 -9.82 18.76 25.95
C LYS A 872 -8.74 18.12 25.09
N ARG A 873 -8.80 16.82 24.84
CA ARG A 873 -7.83 16.11 23.98
C ARG A 873 -7.86 16.64 22.54
N VAL A 874 -9.06 16.87 22.01
CA VAL A 874 -9.24 17.42 20.67
C VAL A 874 -8.74 18.87 20.59
N ALA A 875 -8.96 19.70 21.62
CA ALA A 875 -8.44 21.06 21.65
C ALA A 875 -6.89 21.13 21.79
N GLN A 876 -6.27 20.08 22.35
CA GLN A 876 -4.82 20.00 22.57
C GLN A 876 -4.03 19.42 21.37
N GLY A 877 -4.71 18.89 20.35
CA GLY A 877 -4.08 18.45 19.10
C GLY A 877 -3.30 17.12 19.16
N ASP A 878 -3.18 16.51 20.34
CA ASP A 878 -2.36 15.31 20.54
C ASP A 878 -3.08 14.05 20.02
N GLY A 879 -2.49 13.37 19.04
CA GLY A 879 -2.96 12.08 18.50
C GLY A 879 -4.00 12.13 17.38
N LEU A 880 -4.66 13.27 17.14
CA LEU A 880 -5.83 13.43 16.26
C LEU A 880 -5.66 13.07 14.78
N LEU A 881 -4.42 12.97 14.32
CA LEU A 881 -4.11 12.64 12.93
C LEU A 881 -4.71 11.27 12.54
N GLN A 882 -4.61 10.30 13.45
CA GLN A 882 -5.08 8.95 13.18
C GLN A 882 -6.60 8.89 13.12
N GLU A 883 -7.32 9.56 14.02
CA GLU A 883 -8.78 9.62 14.06
C GLU A 883 -9.36 10.47 12.93
N SER A 884 -8.68 11.54 12.51
CA SER A 884 -9.11 12.38 11.39
C SER A 884 -9.00 11.63 10.07
N ILE A 885 -7.90 10.91 9.87
CA ILE A 885 -7.76 9.98 8.73
C ILE A 885 -8.76 8.82 8.88
N ALA A 886 -9.04 8.37 10.11
CA ALA A 886 -10.05 7.35 10.40
C ALA A 886 -11.44 7.74 9.88
N ASP A 887 -11.85 8.99 10.08
CA ASP A 887 -13.17 9.51 9.68
C ASP A 887 -13.25 9.98 8.21
N SER A 888 -12.11 10.12 7.52
CA SER A 888 -12.08 10.42 6.09
C SER A 888 -12.46 9.21 5.23
N THR A 889 -13.25 9.46 4.18
CA THR A 889 -13.59 8.46 3.16
C THR A 889 -12.54 8.42 2.06
N LEU A 890 -12.08 9.60 1.63
CA LEU A 890 -11.18 9.77 0.49
C LEU A 890 -9.91 10.53 0.89
N VAL A 891 -8.74 9.99 0.57
CA VAL A 891 -7.46 10.66 0.77
C VAL A 891 -6.80 10.89 -0.59
N GLY A 892 -6.36 12.12 -0.87
CA GLY A 892 -5.67 12.50 -2.10
C GLY A 892 -4.25 12.96 -1.82
N ALA A 893 -3.26 12.26 -2.39
CA ALA A 893 -1.84 12.54 -2.15
C ALA A 893 -1.00 12.30 -3.41
N THR A 894 0.21 12.85 -3.47
CA THR A 894 1.17 12.37 -4.47
C THR A 894 1.72 10.99 -4.06
N CYS A 895 2.25 10.21 -5.00
CA CYS A 895 2.79 8.87 -4.72
C CYS A 895 3.83 8.89 -3.60
N LEU A 896 4.70 9.90 -3.56
CA LEU A 896 5.69 10.08 -2.49
C LEU A 896 5.13 10.86 -1.28
N GLY A 897 4.12 11.68 -1.50
CA GLY A 897 3.48 12.51 -0.47
C GLY A 897 2.74 11.67 0.57
N ILE A 898 2.08 10.58 0.18
CA ILE A 898 1.32 9.74 1.12
C ILE A 898 2.20 9.14 2.23
N ALA A 899 3.48 8.88 1.94
CA ALA A 899 4.38 8.29 2.91
C ALA A 899 4.68 9.22 4.10
N SER A 900 4.40 10.53 4.02
CA SER A 900 4.50 11.42 5.19
C SER A 900 3.52 11.06 6.30
N LEU A 901 2.42 10.36 5.99
CA LEU A 901 1.47 9.87 7.00
C LEU A 901 1.88 8.51 7.55
N SER A 902 2.44 7.64 6.69
CA SER A 902 2.80 6.27 7.06
C SER A 902 3.88 6.16 8.14
N ALA A 903 4.65 7.22 8.37
CA ALA A 903 5.66 7.27 9.43
C ALA A 903 5.04 7.45 10.83
N THR A 904 3.80 7.94 10.90
CA THR A 904 3.09 8.30 12.13
C THR A 904 1.75 7.58 12.28
N VAL A 905 1.18 7.02 11.21
CA VAL A 905 -0.15 6.40 11.17
C VAL A 905 -0.14 5.13 10.31
N GLU A 906 -0.53 3.98 10.89
CA GLU A 906 -0.88 2.78 10.12
C GLU A 906 -2.23 2.99 9.43
N SER A 907 -2.21 3.47 8.19
CA SER A 907 -3.42 3.67 7.38
C SER A 907 -3.47 2.66 6.24
N ASN A 908 -4.46 1.76 6.31
CA ASN A 908 -4.78 0.82 5.24
C ASN A 908 -5.97 1.35 4.43
N PHE A 909 -5.93 1.17 3.12
CA PHE A 909 -7.01 1.57 2.22
C PHE A 909 -7.64 0.33 1.59
N ASP A 910 -8.97 0.31 1.48
CA ASP A 910 -9.66 -0.75 0.76
C ASP A 910 -9.36 -0.64 -0.75
N TRP A 911 -9.29 0.59 -1.26
CA TRP A 911 -8.96 0.88 -2.65
C TRP A 911 -7.84 1.91 -2.76
N VAL A 912 -6.86 1.62 -3.61
CA VAL A 912 -5.84 2.57 -4.03
C VAL A 912 -5.97 2.78 -5.53
N ILE A 913 -6.27 4.00 -5.95
CA ILE A 913 -6.39 4.38 -7.36
C ILE A 913 -5.21 5.30 -7.68
N VAL A 914 -4.33 4.88 -8.58
CA VAL A 914 -3.17 5.67 -9.02
C VAL A 914 -3.43 6.23 -10.42
N ASP A 915 -3.59 7.54 -10.54
CA ASP A 915 -3.76 8.26 -11.80
C ASP A 915 -2.40 8.68 -12.39
N GLU A 916 -2.33 8.78 -13.71
CA GLU A 916 -1.10 9.01 -14.49
C GLU A 916 0.04 8.02 -14.15
N ALA A 917 -0.31 6.77 -13.83
CA ALA A 917 0.63 5.71 -13.44
C ALA A 917 1.66 5.37 -14.54
N GLY A 918 1.41 5.72 -15.80
CA GLY A 918 2.37 5.55 -16.90
C GLY A 918 3.65 6.38 -16.76
N LYS A 919 3.61 7.46 -15.98
CA LYS A 919 4.71 8.43 -15.82
C LYS A 919 5.54 8.24 -14.55
N ALA A 920 5.02 7.55 -13.54
CA ALA A 920 5.77 7.33 -12.32
C ALA A 920 6.77 6.17 -12.49
N THR A 921 7.93 6.28 -11.82
CA THR A 921 8.91 5.18 -11.83
C THR A 921 8.33 3.98 -11.10
N PRO A 922 8.76 2.73 -11.40
CA PRO A 922 8.26 1.57 -10.70
C PRO A 922 8.32 1.71 -9.16
N PRO A 923 9.47 2.09 -8.54
CA PRO A 923 9.54 2.20 -7.08
C PRO A 923 8.68 3.33 -6.49
N GLU A 924 8.39 4.38 -7.25
CA GLU A 924 7.49 5.47 -6.85
C GLU A 924 6.04 4.99 -6.73
N ILE A 925 5.56 4.20 -7.70
CA ILE A 925 4.19 3.64 -7.71
C ILE A 925 4.01 2.60 -6.61
N LEU A 926 5.06 1.87 -6.23
CA LEU A 926 4.98 0.88 -5.15
C LEU A 926 4.58 1.51 -3.81
N VAL A 927 4.92 2.79 -3.57
CA VAL A 927 4.62 3.48 -2.30
C VAL A 927 3.11 3.48 -1.98
N PRO A 928 2.21 3.98 -2.85
CA PRO A 928 0.77 3.88 -2.62
C PRO A 928 0.24 2.44 -2.75
N ILE A 929 0.80 1.61 -3.64
CA ILE A 929 0.36 0.20 -3.81
C ILE A 929 0.47 -0.59 -2.50
N CYS A 930 1.53 -0.38 -1.72
CA CYS A 930 1.76 -1.08 -0.47
C CYS A 930 0.64 -0.90 0.56
N LEU A 931 -0.16 0.16 0.45
CA LEU A 931 -1.20 0.56 1.41
C LEU A 931 -2.60 0.03 1.06
N GLY A 932 -2.78 -0.54 -0.13
CA GLY A 932 -4.09 -0.92 -0.67
C GLY A 932 -4.40 -2.41 -0.55
N ARG A 933 -5.67 -2.73 -0.25
CA ARG A 933 -6.20 -4.09 -0.40
C ARG A 933 -6.48 -4.41 -1.87
N LYS A 934 -7.05 -3.45 -2.60
CA LYS A 934 -7.28 -3.52 -4.05
C LYS A 934 -6.68 -2.30 -4.74
N VAL A 935 -6.02 -2.52 -5.87
CA VAL A 935 -5.27 -1.48 -6.60
C VAL A 935 -5.85 -1.27 -8.00
N VAL A 936 -6.05 -0.02 -8.38
CA VAL A 936 -6.43 0.39 -9.73
C VAL A 936 -5.38 1.34 -10.27
N LEU A 937 -4.73 0.96 -11.36
CA LEU A 937 -3.73 1.78 -12.03
C LEU A 937 -4.34 2.37 -13.29
N VAL A 938 -4.35 3.70 -13.39
CA VAL A 938 -4.90 4.45 -14.52
C VAL A 938 -3.77 5.24 -15.16
N GLY A 939 -3.60 5.12 -16.49
CA GLY A 939 -2.47 5.76 -17.16
C GLY A 939 -2.47 5.55 -18.67
N ASP A 940 -1.36 5.92 -19.31
CA ASP A 940 -1.15 5.69 -20.73
C ASP A 940 0.34 5.55 -21.05
N HIS A 941 0.78 4.32 -21.33
CA HIS A 941 2.19 4.02 -21.64
C HIS A 941 2.63 4.52 -23.03
N LYS A 942 1.68 5.00 -23.87
CA LYS A 942 1.99 5.64 -25.17
C LYS A 942 2.23 7.15 -25.04
N GLN A 943 2.08 7.73 -23.84
CA GLN A 943 2.47 9.10 -23.50
C GLN A 943 3.83 9.13 -22.78
N LEU A 944 4.21 10.25 -22.16
CA LEU A 944 5.55 10.43 -21.60
C LEU A 944 5.92 9.32 -20.60
N PRO A 945 7.09 8.68 -20.77
CA PRO A 945 7.63 7.75 -19.78
C PRO A 945 8.05 8.50 -18.50
N PRO A 946 8.48 7.77 -17.46
CA PRO A 946 9.16 8.37 -16.32
C PRO A 946 10.34 9.25 -16.75
N VAL A 947 10.57 10.32 -15.99
CA VAL A 947 11.69 11.22 -16.24
C VAL A 947 12.98 10.48 -15.91
N VAL A 948 13.77 10.19 -16.93
CA VAL A 948 15.01 9.43 -16.79
C VAL A 948 16.21 10.34 -16.74
N ASP A 949 17.10 10.04 -15.80
CA ASP A 949 18.39 10.66 -15.66
C ASP A 949 19.48 9.79 -16.30
N GLU A 950 19.80 10.07 -17.57
CA GLU A 950 20.82 9.31 -18.30
C GLU A 950 22.23 9.40 -17.68
N ALA A 951 22.47 10.32 -16.74
CA ALA A 951 23.74 10.37 -16.00
C ALA A 951 23.94 9.12 -15.14
N LEU A 952 22.86 8.45 -14.72
CA LEU A 952 22.93 7.20 -13.95
C LEU A 952 23.64 6.08 -14.74
N LEU A 953 23.47 6.05 -16.06
CA LEU A 953 24.14 5.08 -16.94
C LEU A 953 25.68 5.27 -16.94
N LYS A 954 26.16 6.48 -16.66
CA LYS A 954 27.61 6.77 -16.53
C LYS A 954 28.17 6.41 -15.15
N LEU A 955 27.32 6.30 -14.13
CA LEU A 955 27.69 6.00 -12.74
C LEU A 955 27.71 4.50 -12.43
N GLN A 956 27.27 3.68 -13.38
CA GLN A 956 27.19 2.23 -13.26
C GLN A 956 28.57 1.57 -13.15
N ASP A 957 28.67 0.62 -12.21
CA ASP A 957 29.84 -0.24 -12.06
C ASP A 957 29.76 -1.39 -13.08
N LYS A 958 30.75 -1.50 -13.97
CA LYS A 958 30.79 -2.50 -15.05
C LYS A 958 30.81 -3.96 -14.57
N GLU A 959 31.07 -4.20 -13.28
CA GLU A 959 31.12 -5.53 -12.66
C GLU A 959 29.79 -5.96 -12.00
N ARG A 960 28.74 -5.14 -12.03
CA ARG A 960 27.40 -5.42 -11.45
C ARG A 960 26.32 -5.66 -12.53
N ILE A 961 25.05 -5.75 -12.11
CA ILE A 961 23.85 -5.81 -12.98
C ILE A 961 23.92 -4.69 -14.00
N SER A 962 23.85 -5.03 -15.30
CA SER A 962 23.79 -4.06 -16.40
C SER A 962 22.39 -3.43 -16.46
N ILE A 963 22.32 -2.10 -16.60
CA ILE A 963 21.08 -1.35 -16.76
C ILE A 963 21.21 -0.54 -18.04
N ASN A 964 20.15 -0.53 -18.84
CA ASN A 964 20.11 0.24 -20.06
C ASN A 964 19.08 1.38 -19.93
N LYS A 965 18.95 2.17 -21.00
CA LYS A 965 17.98 3.27 -21.03
C LYS A 965 16.53 2.76 -20.92
N GLU A 966 16.21 1.61 -21.51
CA GLU A 966 14.87 1.02 -21.46
C GLU A 966 14.49 0.59 -20.03
N ASP A 967 15.43 0.08 -19.24
CA ASP A 967 15.21 -0.28 -17.83
C ASP A 967 14.83 0.94 -16.97
N LEU A 968 15.27 2.14 -17.37
CA LEU A 968 14.93 3.40 -16.69
C LEU A 968 13.59 4.00 -17.20
N GLU A 969 13.28 3.82 -18.48
CA GLU A 969 12.05 4.34 -19.12
C GLU A 969 10.83 3.43 -18.94
N LEU A 970 11.03 2.14 -18.64
CA LEU A 970 9.95 1.18 -18.45
C LEU A 970 9.22 1.44 -17.11
N SER A 971 8.00 1.96 -17.19
CA SER A 971 7.14 2.11 -16.02
C SER A 971 6.53 0.78 -15.58
N LEU A 972 6.13 0.69 -14.31
CA LEU A 972 5.40 -0.49 -13.81
C LEU A 972 4.08 -0.67 -14.56
N PHE A 973 3.41 0.42 -14.93
CA PHE A 973 2.19 0.39 -15.73
C PHE A 973 2.42 -0.30 -17.08
N GLU A 974 3.49 0.07 -17.79
CA GLU A 974 3.82 -0.53 -19.10
C GLU A 974 4.20 -2.01 -18.97
N TYR A 975 4.94 -2.38 -17.94
CA TYR A 975 5.25 -3.78 -17.65
C TYR A 975 3.97 -4.59 -17.37
N LEU A 976 3.05 -4.07 -16.57
CA LEU A 976 1.79 -4.74 -16.26
C LEU A 976 0.87 -4.81 -17.48
N GLU A 977 0.78 -3.77 -18.29
CA GLU A 977 -0.08 -3.75 -19.49
C GLU A 977 0.24 -4.92 -20.45
N ARG A 978 1.53 -5.21 -20.63
CA ARG A 978 2.01 -6.28 -21.50
C ARG A 978 1.76 -7.69 -20.96
N ASN A 979 1.67 -7.87 -19.64
CA ASN A 979 1.74 -9.20 -19.00
C ASN A 979 0.52 -9.55 -18.12
N LEU A 980 -0.29 -8.57 -17.73
CA LEU A 980 -1.47 -8.77 -16.89
C LEU A 980 -2.57 -9.47 -17.71
N ASN A 981 -3.35 -10.31 -17.02
CA ASN A 981 -4.54 -10.96 -17.58
C ASN A 981 -5.51 -9.93 -18.24
N ASP A 982 -6.03 -10.25 -19.41
CA ASP A 982 -6.95 -9.41 -20.21
C ASP A 982 -8.27 -9.09 -19.47
N ASP A 983 -8.68 -9.95 -18.52
CA ASP A 983 -9.84 -9.67 -17.66
C ASP A 983 -9.57 -8.57 -16.63
N CYS A 984 -8.31 -8.37 -16.27
CA CYS A 984 -7.87 -7.38 -15.29
C CYS A 984 -7.32 -6.10 -15.93
N LYS A 985 -7.48 -5.93 -17.26
CA LYS A 985 -7.11 -4.70 -17.96
C LYS A 985 -8.13 -4.26 -19.01
N SER A 986 -8.12 -2.97 -19.31
CA SER A 986 -8.98 -2.36 -20.32
C SER A 986 -8.34 -1.12 -20.96
N ILE A 987 -8.85 -0.75 -22.13
CA ILE A 987 -8.44 0.45 -22.87
C ILE A 987 -9.69 1.27 -23.19
N LEU A 988 -9.65 2.58 -22.93
CA LEU A 988 -10.68 3.51 -23.40
C LEU A 988 -10.43 3.88 -24.86
N ASP A 989 -11.47 3.84 -25.69
CA ASP A 989 -11.35 4.04 -27.14
C ASP A 989 -12.10 5.29 -27.66
N GLU A 990 -12.94 5.95 -26.86
CA GLU A 990 -13.67 7.14 -27.30
C GLU A 990 -13.09 8.45 -26.72
N GLN A 991 -12.73 9.40 -27.59
CA GLN A 991 -12.17 10.71 -27.21
C GLN A 991 -13.15 11.88 -27.46
N TYR A 992 -13.13 12.85 -26.53
CA TYR A 992 -14.05 13.99 -26.47
C TYR A 992 -13.34 15.36 -26.51
N ARG A 993 -12.03 15.37 -26.71
CA ARG A 993 -11.18 16.57 -26.63
C ARG A 993 -10.95 17.22 -27.98
N MET A 994 -10.39 16.44 -28.89
CA MET A 994 -9.75 16.91 -30.12
C MET A 994 -10.75 16.99 -31.27
N ASN A 995 -10.51 17.88 -32.21
CA ASN A 995 -11.13 17.84 -33.53
C ASN A 995 -10.95 16.44 -34.16
N PRO A 996 -11.96 15.87 -34.85
CA PRO A 996 -11.85 14.53 -35.43
C PRO A 996 -10.60 14.32 -36.28
N VAL A 997 -10.17 15.31 -37.07
CA VAL A 997 -8.99 15.19 -37.94
C VAL A 997 -7.69 15.05 -37.12
N ILE A 998 -7.57 15.80 -36.03
CA ILE A 998 -6.44 15.70 -35.10
C ILE A 998 -6.51 14.36 -34.35
N GLY A 999 -7.70 13.97 -33.90
CA GLY A 999 -7.95 12.67 -33.26
C GLY A 999 -7.56 11.48 -34.15
N ASP A 1000 -7.92 11.52 -35.43
CA ASP A 1000 -7.61 10.47 -36.41
C ASP A 1000 -6.10 10.37 -36.68
N LEU A 1001 -5.39 11.51 -36.71
CA LEU A 1001 -3.92 11.53 -36.78
C LEU A 1001 -3.31 10.82 -35.57
N ILE A 1002 -3.73 11.18 -34.36
CA ILE A 1002 -3.24 10.58 -33.10
C ILE A 1002 -3.58 9.08 -33.07
N SER A 1003 -4.81 8.72 -33.43
CA SER A 1003 -5.30 7.34 -33.48
C SER A 1003 -4.45 6.47 -34.40
N LYS A 1004 -4.19 6.94 -35.63
CA LYS A 1004 -3.41 6.21 -36.64
C LYS A 1004 -1.95 6.05 -36.24
N LEU A 1005 -1.35 7.09 -35.66
CA LEU A 1005 0.09 7.09 -35.34
C LEU A 1005 0.44 6.36 -34.05
N PHE A 1006 -0.43 6.43 -33.02
CA PHE A 1006 -0.06 6.01 -31.67
C PHE A 1006 -0.94 4.88 -31.09
N TYR A 1007 -2.14 4.67 -31.64
CA TYR A 1007 -3.15 3.76 -31.09
C TYR A 1007 -3.76 2.81 -32.13
N GLU A 1008 -3.04 2.49 -33.21
CA GLU A 1008 -3.45 1.48 -34.21
C GLU A 1008 -4.85 1.73 -34.81
N SER A 1009 -5.26 3.00 -34.94
CA SER A 1009 -6.59 3.41 -35.40
C SER A 1009 -7.76 2.96 -34.50
N LYS A 1010 -7.50 2.62 -33.23
CA LYS A 1010 -8.52 2.20 -32.26
C LYS A 1010 -9.21 3.38 -31.55
N LEU A 1011 -8.60 4.57 -31.54
CA LEU A 1011 -9.17 5.75 -30.91
C LEU A 1011 -10.22 6.42 -31.82
N ILE A 1012 -11.43 6.63 -31.31
CA ILE A 1012 -12.62 7.12 -32.02
C ILE A 1012 -12.99 8.52 -31.51
N SER A 1013 -13.18 9.46 -32.43
CA SER A 1013 -13.59 10.83 -32.12
C SER A 1013 -15.12 10.96 -31.98
N LYS A 1014 -15.60 11.42 -30.82
CA LYS A 1014 -17.02 11.73 -30.57
C LYS A 1014 -17.37 13.22 -30.67
N THR A 1015 -16.36 14.06 -30.88
CA THR A 1015 -16.55 15.48 -31.19
C THR A 1015 -17.02 15.64 -32.64
N SER A 1016 -17.62 16.79 -32.96
CA SER A 1016 -17.98 17.13 -34.34
C SER A 1016 -17.00 18.12 -34.96
N ARG A 1017 -16.72 17.97 -36.26
CA ARG A 1017 -15.89 18.93 -37.03
C ARG A 1017 -16.46 20.34 -36.96
N LYS A 1018 -17.79 20.48 -36.99
CA LYS A 1018 -18.46 21.79 -36.91
C LYS A 1018 -18.21 22.50 -35.57
N GLU A 1019 -18.18 21.74 -34.47
CA GLU A 1019 -17.96 22.28 -33.13
C GLU A 1019 -16.48 22.61 -32.89
N LYS A 1020 -15.56 21.77 -33.37
CA LYS A 1020 -14.13 21.83 -33.05
C LYS A 1020 -13.27 22.45 -34.15
N THR A 1021 -13.84 23.18 -35.10
CA THR A 1021 -13.09 23.88 -36.15
C THR A 1021 -13.22 25.38 -35.99
N ILE A 1022 -12.08 26.08 -35.93
CA ILE A 1022 -12.05 27.54 -35.99
C ILE A 1022 -12.18 27.95 -37.47
N PRO A 1023 -13.16 28.79 -37.85
CA PRO A 1023 -13.41 29.15 -39.24
C PRO A 1023 -12.42 30.22 -39.75
N LEU A 1024 -11.13 29.94 -39.65
CA LEU A 1024 -10.05 30.82 -40.11
C LEU A 1024 -9.95 30.79 -41.65
N LYS A 1025 -10.03 31.96 -42.28
CA LYS A 1025 -9.90 32.13 -43.74
C LYS A 1025 -8.48 31.78 -44.20
N MET A 1026 -7.45 32.22 -43.47
CA MET A 1026 -6.05 31.99 -43.82
C MET A 1026 -5.67 30.50 -43.95
N TYR A 1027 -6.44 29.61 -43.33
CA TYR A 1027 -6.25 28.15 -43.37
C TYR A 1027 -7.45 27.40 -43.96
N GLU A 1028 -8.37 28.08 -44.65
CA GLU A 1028 -9.54 27.45 -45.26
C GLU A 1028 -10.38 26.62 -44.25
N SER A 1029 -10.40 27.04 -42.98
CA SER A 1029 -11.03 26.31 -41.86
C SER A 1029 -10.47 24.89 -41.62
N LYS A 1030 -9.22 24.62 -42.02
CA LYS A 1030 -8.57 23.32 -41.81
C LYS A 1030 -7.96 23.22 -40.40
N PRO A 1031 -8.28 22.19 -39.61
CA PRO A 1031 -7.82 22.04 -38.22
C PRO A 1031 -6.39 21.50 -38.07
N LEU A 1032 -5.78 20.99 -39.16
CA LEU A 1032 -4.39 20.50 -39.15
C LEU A 1032 -3.59 21.18 -40.26
N VAL A 1033 -2.59 21.96 -39.87
CA VAL A 1033 -1.76 22.75 -40.79
C VAL A 1033 -0.28 22.46 -40.55
N TRP A 1034 0.47 22.26 -41.62
CA TRP A 1034 1.93 22.26 -41.60
C TRP A 1034 2.46 23.45 -42.40
N LEU A 1035 3.17 24.35 -41.73
CA LEU A 1035 3.89 25.47 -42.32
C LEU A 1035 5.33 25.06 -42.62
N SER A 1036 5.59 24.78 -43.89
CA SER A 1036 6.88 24.29 -44.35
C SER A 1036 7.85 25.44 -44.59
N THR A 1037 9.00 25.40 -43.91
CA THR A 1037 10.08 26.38 -44.11
C THR A 1037 11.09 25.96 -45.19
N THR A 1038 10.83 24.87 -45.91
CA THR A 1038 11.78 24.27 -46.88
C THR A 1038 12.21 25.26 -47.96
N SER A 1039 11.32 26.11 -48.49
CA SER A 1039 11.67 27.11 -49.51
C SER A 1039 12.49 28.29 -48.98
N ARG A 1040 12.58 28.48 -47.67
CA ARG A 1040 13.20 29.67 -47.08
C ARG A 1040 14.72 29.57 -47.05
N SER A 1041 15.39 30.69 -47.31
CA SER A 1041 16.86 30.76 -47.28
C SER A 1041 17.43 30.81 -45.86
N ASP A 1042 16.66 31.30 -44.89
CA ASP A 1042 17.02 31.46 -43.47
C ASP A 1042 16.55 30.29 -42.59
N ARG A 1043 16.12 29.17 -43.18
CA ARG A 1043 15.50 28.04 -42.46
C ARG A 1043 16.40 27.24 -41.54
N LYS A 1044 17.73 27.41 -41.61
CA LYS A 1044 18.68 26.53 -40.92
C LYS A 1044 18.66 26.72 -39.40
N GLU A 1045 18.81 25.61 -38.69
CA GLU A 1045 18.93 25.58 -37.23
C GLU A 1045 20.25 26.21 -36.73
N GLU A 1046 20.23 26.78 -35.53
CA GLU A 1046 21.41 27.29 -34.82
C GLU A 1046 21.66 26.46 -33.55
N PRO A 1047 22.89 25.96 -33.32
CA PRO A 1047 23.26 25.32 -32.05
C PRO A 1047 23.47 26.35 -30.93
N ILE A 1048 23.00 26.03 -29.72
CA ILE A 1048 23.24 26.81 -28.49
C ILE A 1048 23.63 25.85 -27.39
N ALA A 1049 24.87 25.92 -26.91
CA ALA A 1049 25.39 25.02 -25.88
C ALA A 1049 25.07 23.54 -26.19
N ASP A 1050 24.20 22.91 -25.40
CA ASP A 1050 23.71 21.54 -25.53
C ASP A 1050 22.32 21.43 -26.20
N SER A 1051 21.80 22.52 -26.77
CA SER A 1051 20.47 22.65 -27.38
C SER A 1051 20.51 23.26 -28.78
N TYR A 1052 19.32 23.46 -29.38
CA TYR A 1052 19.15 24.06 -30.71
C TYR A 1052 18.00 25.05 -30.72
N ARG A 1053 18.06 26.02 -31.63
CA ARG A 1053 16.98 26.95 -31.92
C ARG A 1053 16.85 27.22 -33.42
N ASN A 1054 15.71 27.75 -33.83
CA ASN A 1054 15.44 28.16 -35.20
C ASN A 1054 14.73 29.52 -35.21
N PRO A 1055 15.48 30.62 -35.45
CA PRO A 1055 14.91 31.97 -35.49
C PRO A 1055 13.88 32.18 -36.59
N CYS A 1056 14.04 31.51 -37.75
CA CYS A 1056 13.08 31.58 -38.85
C CYS A 1056 11.72 31.02 -38.42
N GLU A 1057 11.69 29.83 -37.81
CA GLU A 1057 10.45 29.26 -37.27
C GLU A 1057 9.83 30.15 -36.19
N ALA A 1058 10.64 30.68 -35.26
CA ALA A 1058 10.13 31.52 -34.18
C ALA A 1058 9.44 32.78 -34.69
N LYS A 1059 10.04 33.46 -35.67
CA LYS A 1059 9.44 34.64 -36.30
C LYS A 1059 8.14 34.28 -37.03
N LEU A 1060 8.16 33.21 -37.81
CA LEU A 1060 7.01 32.73 -38.57
C LEU A 1060 5.83 32.38 -37.66
N ILE A 1061 6.07 31.73 -36.52
CA ILE A 1061 5.03 31.41 -35.54
C ILE A 1061 4.33 32.69 -35.07
N PHE A 1062 5.07 33.72 -34.65
CA PHE A 1062 4.45 34.97 -34.20
C PHE A 1062 3.76 35.75 -35.33
N ASP A 1063 4.33 35.76 -36.53
CA ASP A 1063 3.69 36.40 -37.70
C ASP A 1063 2.33 35.77 -38.00
N GLN A 1064 2.22 34.43 -37.94
CA GLN A 1064 0.96 33.73 -38.12
C GLN A 1064 0.00 33.93 -36.95
N LEU A 1065 0.48 33.92 -35.70
CA LEU A 1065 -0.35 34.19 -34.53
C LEU A 1065 -0.99 35.58 -34.57
N LEU A 1066 -0.28 36.60 -35.06
CA LEU A 1066 -0.86 37.95 -35.22
C LEU A 1066 -2.00 37.98 -36.25
N GLU A 1067 -1.87 37.22 -37.34
CA GLU A 1067 -2.93 37.09 -38.34
C GLU A 1067 -4.15 36.35 -37.77
N ILE A 1068 -3.91 35.27 -37.02
CA ILE A 1068 -4.95 34.53 -36.30
C ILE A 1068 -5.66 35.43 -35.28
N ASP A 1069 -4.94 36.21 -34.46
CA ASP A 1069 -5.55 37.10 -33.46
C ASP A 1069 -6.47 38.14 -34.11
N LYS A 1070 -6.09 38.65 -35.28
CA LYS A 1070 -6.91 39.56 -36.07
C LYS A 1070 -8.20 38.88 -36.56
N GLU A 1071 -8.10 37.69 -37.15
CA GLU A 1071 -9.27 36.94 -37.61
C GLU A 1071 -10.18 36.50 -36.44
N LEU A 1072 -9.60 36.09 -35.30
CA LEU A 1072 -10.36 35.80 -34.07
C LEU A 1072 -11.12 37.03 -33.59
N GLY A 1073 -10.54 38.23 -33.72
CA GLY A 1073 -11.22 39.50 -33.46
C GLY A 1073 -12.40 39.75 -34.41
N GLU A 1074 -12.26 39.48 -35.71
CA GLU A 1074 -13.36 39.54 -36.69
C GLU A 1074 -14.48 38.56 -36.34
N LEU A 1075 -14.12 37.36 -35.87
CA LEU A 1075 -15.04 36.30 -35.46
C LEU A 1075 -15.60 36.49 -34.04
N LYS A 1076 -15.10 37.46 -33.27
CA LYS A 1076 -15.40 37.69 -31.84
C LYS A 1076 -15.18 36.45 -30.97
N LEU A 1077 -14.14 35.69 -31.28
CA LEU A 1077 -13.73 34.51 -30.53
C LEU A 1077 -12.52 34.84 -29.66
N LYS A 1078 -12.48 34.26 -28.47
CA LYS A 1078 -11.27 34.23 -27.64
C LYS A 1078 -10.76 32.80 -27.54
N LYS A 1079 -9.45 32.61 -27.67
CA LYS A 1079 -8.83 31.27 -27.71
C LYS A 1079 -7.57 31.19 -26.88
N GLU A 1080 -7.35 30.02 -26.28
CA GLU A 1080 -6.11 29.70 -25.59
C GLU A 1080 -5.12 29.04 -26.56
N THR A 1081 -3.88 29.51 -26.54
CA THR A 1081 -2.84 29.10 -27.48
C THR A 1081 -1.59 28.63 -26.77
N ALA A 1082 -1.09 27.46 -27.14
CA ALA A 1082 0.21 26.94 -26.70
C ALA A 1082 1.24 26.96 -27.83
N ILE A 1083 2.45 27.42 -27.54
CA ILE A 1083 3.63 27.22 -28.39
C ILE A 1083 4.54 26.19 -27.72
N ILE A 1084 4.63 25.02 -28.36
CA ILE A 1084 5.40 23.88 -27.89
C ILE A 1084 6.68 23.78 -28.71
N ALA A 1085 7.82 23.88 -28.02
CA ALA A 1085 9.13 23.65 -28.61
C ALA A 1085 9.75 22.37 -28.04
N GLY A 1086 10.29 21.51 -28.91
CA GLY A 1086 11.03 20.34 -28.45
C GLY A 1086 12.31 20.72 -27.71
N TYR A 1087 12.99 21.78 -28.16
CA TYR A 1087 14.31 22.20 -27.65
C TYR A 1087 14.20 23.37 -26.67
N ARG A 1088 14.92 23.28 -25.55
CA ARG A 1088 15.00 24.34 -24.53
C ARG A 1088 15.50 25.66 -25.12
N GLY A 1089 16.54 25.61 -25.97
CA GLY A 1089 17.05 26.80 -26.66
C GLY A 1089 16.02 27.50 -27.54
N GLN A 1090 15.12 26.74 -28.18
CA GLN A 1090 14.01 27.30 -28.95
C GLN A 1090 12.92 27.90 -28.07
N ARG A 1091 12.53 27.21 -26.98
CA ARG A 1091 11.60 27.76 -25.98
C ARG A 1091 12.10 29.10 -25.47
N ASP A 1092 13.37 29.19 -25.07
CA ASP A 1092 13.94 30.42 -24.50
C ASP A 1092 13.95 31.57 -25.50
N LEU A 1093 14.21 31.28 -26.78
CA LEU A 1093 14.08 32.26 -27.86
C LEU A 1093 12.63 32.74 -27.99
N LEU A 1094 11.67 31.81 -28.07
CA LEU A 1094 10.24 32.12 -28.22
C LEU A 1094 9.72 32.94 -27.04
N THR A 1095 10.02 32.54 -25.80
CA THR A 1095 9.63 33.27 -24.59
C THR A 1095 10.21 34.68 -24.58
N ARG A 1096 11.49 34.84 -24.91
CA ARG A 1096 12.13 36.16 -24.97
C ARG A 1096 11.47 37.06 -26.01
N LEU A 1097 11.21 36.53 -27.22
CA LEU A 1097 10.55 37.28 -28.29
C LEU A 1097 9.12 37.66 -27.89
N TYR A 1098 8.38 36.74 -27.26
CA TYR A 1098 7.02 36.98 -26.79
C TYR A 1098 6.97 38.13 -25.79
N GLU A 1099 7.75 38.04 -24.71
CA GLU A 1099 7.77 39.04 -23.64
C GLU A 1099 8.26 40.41 -24.12
N SER A 1100 9.26 40.44 -25.01
CA SER A 1100 9.82 41.72 -25.50
C SER A 1100 8.98 42.41 -26.57
N ASN A 1101 8.38 41.65 -27.50
CA ASN A 1101 7.87 42.23 -28.75
C ASN A 1101 6.39 41.94 -29.03
N TYR A 1102 5.80 40.88 -28.47
CA TYR A 1102 4.48 40.39 -28.91
C TYR A 1102 3.40 40.34 -27.84
N LYS A 1103 3.73 40.21 -26.54
CA LYS A 1103 2.76 40.05 -25.44
C LYS A 1103 1.69 41.14 -25.42
N ALA A 1104 2.06 42.40 -25.68
CA ALA A 1104 1.14 43.53 -25.71
C ALA A 1104 0.27 43.62 -26.99
N ARG A 1105 0.48 42.74 -27.98
CA ARG A 1105 -0.18 42.79 -29.29
C ARG A 1105 -1.32 41.78 -29.46
N PHE A 1106 -1.47 40.83 -28.54
CA PHE A 1106 -2.52 39.82 -28.57
C PHE A 1106 -3.69 40.26 -27.68
N TYR A 1107 -4.89 40.36 -28.26
CA TYR A 1107 -6.10 40.80 -27.54
C TYR A 1107 -7.17 39.71 -27.47
N ASN A 1108 -7.19 38.81 -28.46
CA ASN A 1108 -8.17 37.76 -28.62
C ASN A 1108 -7.60 36.37 -28.30
N MET A 1109 -6.31 36.27 -27.97
CA MET A 1109 -5.71 35.03 -27.52
C MET A 1109 -4.81 35.18 -26.29
N THR A 1110 -4.73 34.12 -25.50
CA THR A 1110 -3.71 33.95 -24.46
C THR A 1110 -2.65 32.98 -24.97
N VAL A 1111 -1.37 33.35 -24.84
CA VAL A 1111 -0.25 32.54 -25.35
C VAL A 1111 0.59 32.01 -24.19
N GLU A 1112 0.72 30.70 -24.11
CA GLU A 1112 1.65 30.00 -23.22
C GLU A 1112 2.78 29.36 -24.03
N ILE A 1113 4.03 29.46 -23.55
CA ILE A 1113 5.21 28.96 -24.26
C ILE A 1113 5.98 28.03 -23.33
N ASN A 1114 6.17 26.77 -23.73
CA ASN A 1114 6.89 25.80 -22.92
C ASN A 1114 7.43 24.62 -23.71
N THR A 1115 8.17 23.72 -23.04
CA THR A 1115 8.54 22.41 -23.60
C THR A 1115 7.39 21.42 -23.50
N VAL A 1116 7.50 20.31 -24.24
CA VAL A 1116 6.48 19.23 -24.25
C VAL A 1116 6.16 18.72 -22.84
N ASP A 1117 7.17 18.48 -22.00
CA ASP A 1117 7.01 17.90 -20.66
C ASP A 1117 6.15 18.77 -19.72
N ALA A 1118 6.20 20.10 -19.90
CA ALA A 1118 5.48 21.05 -19.07
C ALA A 1118 3.98 21.19 -19.44
N PHE A 1119 3.60 20.82 -20.67
CA PHE A 1119 2.21 20.85 -21.12
C PHE A 1119 1.42 19.58 -20.82
N GLN A 1120 2.02 18.61 -20.12
CA GLN A 1120 1.31 17.38 -19.76
C GLN A 1120 0.12 17.67 -18.84
N GLY A 1121 -1.00 16.99 -19.09
CA GLY A 1121 -2.25 17.20 -18.36
C GLY A 1121 -3.03 18.46 -18.76
N ARG A 1122 -2.46 19.36 -19.58
CA ARG A 1122 -3.14 20.56 -20.08
C ARG A 1122 -3.81 20.33 -21.43
N GLU A 1123 -4.71 21.22 -21.80
CA GLU A 1123 -5.38 21.25 -23.10
C GLU A 1123 -5.49 22.71 -23.55
N THR A 1124 -5.36 22.98 -24.84
CA THR A 1124 -5.45 24.34 -25.39
C THR A 1124 -6.18 24.31 -26.72
N ASP A 1125 -6.85 25.40 -27.09
CA ASP A 1125 -7.63 25.44 -28.32
C ASP A 1125 -6.74 25.38 -29.56
N ILE A 1126 -5.62 26.12 -29.53
CA ILE A 1126 -4.66 26.22 -30.63
C ILE A 1126 -3.28 25.77 -30.14
N VAL A 1127 -2.61 24.89 -30.89
CA VAL A 1127 -1.22 24.48 -30.61
C VAL A 1127 -0.33 24.78 -31.81
N PHE A 1128 0.78 25.47 -31.55
CA PHE A 1128 1.90 25.60 -32.47
C PHE A 1128 3.05 24.70 -32.02
N TYR A 1129 3.51 23.81 -32.89
CA TYR A 1129 4.65 22.95 -32.65
C TYR A 1129 5.83 23.35 -33.54
N SER A 1130 6.95 23.76 -32.94
CA SER A 1130 8.19 24.11 -33.65
C SER A 1130 9.07 22.88 -33.80
N VAL A 1131 9.35 22.47 -35.04
CA VAL A 1131 10.22 21.31 -35.35
C VAL A 1131 11.69 21.65 -35.10
N VAL A 1132 12.12 22.90 -35.25
CA VAL A 1132 13.49 23.42 -35.03
C VAL A 1132 14.52 22.87 -36.01
N ARG A 1133 14.52 21.55 -36.22
CA ARG A 1133 15.54 20.79 -36.93
C ARG A 1133 15.39 20.98 -38.44
N SER A 1134 16.42 21.57 -39.03
CA SER A 1134 16.51 21.85 -40.45
C SER A 1134 17.98 21.76 -40.88
N ASN A 1135 18.39 20.57 -41.28
CA ASN A 1135 19.76 20.24 -41.64
C ASN A 1135 19.85 19.27 -42.82
N ASP A 1136 21.00 19.28 -43.50
CA ASP A 1136 21.19 18.55 -44.75
C ASP A 1136 21.22 17.01 -44.54
N ASN A 1137 21.47 16.55 -43.32
CA ASN A 1137 21.57 15.12 -43.00
C ASN A 1137 20.25 14.46 -42.55
N GLY A 1138 19.17 15.24 -42.39
CA GLY A 1138 17.89 14.75 -41.88
C GLY A 1138 17.96 14.28 -40.42
N ASN A 1139 18.83 14.88 -39.60
CA ASN A 1139 19.00 14.51 -38.20
C ASN A 1139 17.99 15.25 -37.32
N LEU A 1140 17.09 14.49 -36.70
CA LEU A 1140 16.03 14.97 -35.82
C LEU A 1140 16.44 15.08 -34.35
N GLY A 1141 17.63 14.59 -33.96
CA GLY A 1141 18.05 14.56 -32.55
C GLY A 1141 17.08 13.75 -31.69
N PHE A 1142 16.55 14.37 -30.62
CA PHE A 1142 15.59 13.72 -29.71
C PHE A 1142 14.12 13.81 -30.20
N LEU A 1143 13.82 14.54 -31.29
CA LEU A 1143 12.46 14.63 -31.83
C LEU A 1143 11.94 13.32 -32.44
N LYS A 1144 12.77 12.28 -32.47
CA LYS A 1144 12.37 10.91 -32.79
C LYS A 1144 11.47 10.27 -31.73
N ASP A 1145 11.38 10.86 -30.53
CA ASP A 1145 10.55 10.33 -29.44
C ASP A 1145 9.06 10.46 -29.78
N VAL A 1146 8.48 9.32 -30.14
CA VAL A 1146 7.08 9.12 -30.51
C VAL A 1146 6.13 9.51 -29.36
N ARG A 1147 6.51 9.25 -28.10
CA ARG A 1147 5.68 9.54 -26.92
C ARG A 1147 5.57 11.04 -26.66
N ARG A 1148 6.69 11.78 -26.82
CA ARG A 1148 6.71 13.25 -26.74
C ARG A 1148 5.85 13.88 -27.83
N LEU A 1149 5.91 13.36 -29.05
CA LEU A 1149 5.06 13.85 -30.15
C LEU A 1149 3.57 13.61 -29.89
N ASN A 1150 3.21 12.41 -29.42
CA ASN A 1150 1.84 12.11 -29.01
C ASN A 1150 1.33 13.12 -27.97
N VAL A 1151 2.14 13.39 -26.93
CA VAL A 1151 1.79 14.39 -25.92
C VAL A 1151 1.68 15.78 -26.47
N ALA A 1152 2.60 16.24 -27.33
CA ALA A 1152 2.55 17.58 -27.90
C ALA A 1152 1.31 17.80 -28.78
N PHE A 1153 1.02 16.85 -29.67
CA PHE A 1153 -0.04 17.01 -30.67
C PHE A 1153 -1.43 16.84 -30.06
N SER A 1154 -1.57 15.95 -29.07
CA SER A 1154 -2.85 15.72 -28.38
C SER A 1154 -3.28 16.82 -27.39
N ARG A 1155 -2.51 17.92 -27.28
CA ARG A 1155 -2.92 19.14 -26.55
C ARG A 1155 -3.86 20.03 -27.35
N ALA A 1156 -3.87 19.89 -28.67
CA ALA A 1156 -4.67 20.71 -29.57
C ALA A 1156 -6.13 20.26 -29.56
N ARG A 1157 -7.05 21.15 -29.17
CA ARG A 1157 -8.48 20.86 -29.22
C ARG A 1157 -9.08 21.17 -30.59
N GLU A 1158 -8.70 22.29 -31.19
CA GLU A 1158 -9.37 22.79 -32.40
C GLU A 1158 -8.43 23.00 -33.59
N LEU A 1159 -7.20 23.47 -33.34
CA LEU A 1159 -6.21 23.74 -34.38
C LEU A 1159 -4.81 23.27 -33.96
N LEU A 1160 -4.19 22.43 -34.78
CA LEU A 1160 -2.80 22.03 -34.67
C LEU A 1160 -1.99 22.59 -35.84
N VAL A 1161 -1.00 23.43 -35.54
CA VAL A 1161 -0.07 24.00 -36.52
C VAL A 1161 1.34 23.49 -36.26
N VAL A 1162 1.90 22.75 -37.21
CA VAL A 1162 3.30 22.30 -37.17
C VAL A 1162 4.15 23.23 -38.03
N VAL A 1163 5.28 23.70 -37.51
CA VAL A 1163 6.15 24.66 -38.19
C VAL A 1163 7.56 24.09 -38.33
N GLY A 1164 8.06 24.01 -39.56
CA GLY A 1164 9.45 23.63 -39.82
C GLY A 1164 9.69 22.94 -41.16
N ASP A 1165 10.94 22.54 -41.41
CA ASP A 1165 11.38 21.97 -42.70
C ASP A 1165 10.87 20.53 -42.85
N HIS A 1166 9.76 20.36 -43.58
CA HIS A 1166 9.14 19.05 -43.76
C HIS A 1166 9.99 18.09 -44.60
N GLN A 1167 10.85 18.61 -45.50
CA GLN A 1167 11.79 17.78 -46.28
C GLN A 1167 12.90 17.23 -45.39
N CYS A 1168 13.44 18.07 -44.50
CA CYS A 1168 14.38 17.60 -43.48
C CYS A 1168 13.72 16.53 -42.59
N ALA A 1169 12.48 16.77 -42.15
CA ALA A 1169 11.77 15.89 -41.23
C ALA A 1169 11.43 14.49 -41.80
N GLN A 1170 11.16 14.38 -43.11
CA GLN A 1170 10.81 13.11 -43.76
C GLN A 1170 12.01 12.38 -44.41
N ARG A 1171 13.22 12.94 -44.33
CA ARG A 1171 14.37 12.46 -45.13
C ARG A 1171 14.82 11.04 -44.78
N ARG A 1172 14.68 10.63 -43.52
CA ARG A 1172 14.98 9.26 -43.05
C ARG A 1172 13.68 8.52 -42.75
N LEU A 1173 13.53 7.33 -43.31
CA LEU A 1173 12.37 6.46 -43.09
C LEU A 1173 12.40 5.79 -41.70
N ASP A 1174 13.60 5.40 -41.26
CA ASP A 1174 13.85 4.75 -39.98
C ASP A 1174 14.90 5.55 -39.19
N ILE A 1175 14.71 5.63 -37.88
CA ILE A 1175 15.65 6.20 -36.92
C ILE A 1175 15.89 5.19 -35.79
N ASN A 1176 17.06 4.53 -35.81
CA ASN A 1176 17.50 3.55 -34.80
C ASN A 1176 16.59 2.30 -34.67
N GLY A 1177 16.05 1.80 -35.77
CA GLY A 1177 15.16 0.63 -35.80
C GLY A 1177 13.69 0.93 -35.52
N GLN A 1178 13.31 2.22 -35.51
CA GLN A 1178 11.94 2.69 -35.33
C GLN A 1178 11.52 3.58 -36.50
N GLU A 1179 10.27 3.47 -36.93
CA GLU A 1179 9.73 4.32 -37.99
C GLU A 1179 9.73 5.80 -37.59
N ASN A 1180 10.14 6.67 -38.51
CA ASN A 1180 10.13 8.10 -38.27
C ASN A 1180 8.67 8.63 -38.21
N PRO A 1181 8.21 9.15 -37.06
CA PRO A 1181 6.82 9.57 -36.88
C PRO A 1181 6.42 10.73 -37.81
N PHE A 1182 7.36 11.59 -38.20
CA PHE A 1182 7.08 12.70 -39.12
C PHE A 1182 6.75 12.24 -40.55
N VAL A 1183 7.26 11.09 -40.98
CA VAL A 1183 6.88 10.49 -42.27
C VAL A 1183 5.39 10.12 -42.23
N GLY A 1184 4.93 9.52 -41.14
CA GLY A 1184 3.52 9.21 -40.91
C GLY A 1184 2.64 10.46 -40.88
N ILE A 1185 3.08 11.51 -40.18
CA ILE A 1185 2.34 12.79 -40.09
C ILE A 1185 2.19 13.43 -41.48
N ILE A 1186 3.28 13.57 -42.23
CA ILE A 1186 3.26 14.22 -43.56
C ILE A 1186 2.45 13.38 -44.54
N LYS A 1187 2.55 12.05 -44.48
CA LYS A 1187 1.71 11.14 -45.27
C LYS A 1187 0.23 11.33 -44.94
N PHE A 1188 -0.13 11.40 -43.66
CA PHE A 1188 -1.51 11.66 -43.24
C PHE A 1188 -2.04 12.99 -43.78
N ILE A 1189 -1.24 14.07 -43.71
CA ILE A 1189 -1.63 15.39 -44.24
C ILE A 1189 -1.87 15.33 -45.75
N ARG A 1190 -1.02 14.62 -46.50
CA ARG A 1190 -1.16 14.46 -47.96
C ARG A 1190 -2.37 13.59 -48.34
N ASP A 1191 -2.60 12.51 -47.60
CA ASP A 1191 -3.73 11.59 -47.84
C ASP A 1191 -5.09 12.25 -47.51
N ASN A 1192 -5.12 13.31 -46.69
CA ASN A 1192 -6.33 14.00 -46.24
C ASN A 1192 -6.33 15.50 -46.60
N SER A 1193 -6.03 15.84 -47.86
CA SER A 1193 -5.86 17.24 -48.31
C SER A 1193 -7.10 18.12 -48.18
N ASP A 1194 -8.29 17.52 -48.11
CA ASP A 1194 -9.55 18.24 -47.92
C ASP A 1194 -9.64 18.84 -46.50
N ASP A 1195 -9.04 18.16 -45.52
CA ASP A 1195 -9.11 18.50 -44.10
C ASP A 1195 -7.78 19.03 -43.54
N CYS A 1196 -6.68 18.81 -44.23
CA CYS A 1196 -5.33 19.17 -43.82
C CYS A 1196 -4.68 20.13 -44.82
N MET A 1197 -3.76 20.97 -44.35
CA MET A 1197 -3.01 21.91 -45.19
C MET A 1197 -1.50 21.70 -45.03
N LEU A 1198 -0.79 21.51 -46.14
CA LEU A 1198 0.67 21.65 -46.20
C LEU A 1198 0.97 22.92 -47.00
N LYS A 1199 1.40 23.99 -46.33
CA LYS A 1199 1.63 25.32 -46.91
C LYS A 1199 3.14 25.64 -46.86
N GLU A 1200 3.76 25.83 -48.02
CA GLU A 1200 5.11 26.42 -48.09
C GLU A 1200 5.03 27.93 -47.80
N VAL A 1201 6.01 28.44 -47.04
CA VAL A 1201 6.08 29.82 -46.52
C VAL A 1201 7.46 30.45 -46.67
#